data_AF-A0A0D8XM05-F1
#
_entry.id   AF-A0A0D8XM05-F1
#
_cell.length_a   1.000
_cell.length_b   1.000
_cell.length_c   1.000
_cell.angle_alpha   90.00
_cell.angle_beta   90.00
_cell.angle_gamma   90.00
#
_symmetry.space_group_name_H-M   'P 1'
#
loop_
_entity.id
_entity.type
_entity.pdbx_description
1 polymer ?
#
loop_
_entity_poly.entity_id
_entity_poly.type
_entity_poly.pdbx_seq_one_letter_code
_entity_poly.pdbx_strand_id
1 'polypeptide(L)'
;MSEKRRNAVFNGGNHTGIVPVDPTQPFKNSPKVLSQRSGVPHMVRGRYMFRVDDVVRPAGCSNKTGGTYPMLIYPNIVNMMGEMTVDVNAICLDRAQTYILMIEQRQTATCTVLNPSIARCHLPKIYDWGTKTVYFQPQSGGANDEKAFVGYIYFVPPTLDPMRLDIGNIYDWFKNPIPYQVMPLVWYPRNFTNPDVALHMESLRLGDDSMYSVQLGLYVIGYREFRDDEIKKFRPEHRILCRLATYSNRNTYEYRWKPQEERINIYQVEQWYLNDWQRTHDLYNYRFGYLKLAPIRPNQNENSPQILLSGLVSAPISLHWLWTTNNPEYSTTTYSQNDEAARVEFVKKKSLEMCHDWYNEDGAQWNFIRDTETNSSCPCVEKQAMADLGRFMPHPRCSQAFRDITCTVAIGARNCYMSAQNIYGSYAGTGAGYQSEYTARFPTHYGQVCCYDDTGHLMQTSYQPVIKVTPEVPYNPGFPMRAYEFGTAPYMGQYEVPGLSAFHNDYMPYFLCCKFADFRCQMFYWRRPSSGCQEYQPPAYGEGMGAGTFNTIDNDKFIFNEPGVFNALHIPQTSTTPEVKIQIRLERYPDRRVDFSLLGRGMAQQDLVQPTNTTVITGVAIEATGTDRVHIVARKDTRRFRYRTSIIVGNILRYFDTMRLQRFKGVLIYVNNVERGQPEIYVVLEEAQVGIRIRESYAIDVDRYSNYQESMGMLNIAISVPPQYGVRPDGDKTREVETRQRYNLPRISGLMRPFPDQSSASFTNTLTMNDVNSETYRQQIINSYRVQGSGEPGSEQALSVQTQGGMPTENMFTTSKDEDKKFEVSMTCS
;
A
#
# COMPACT_ATOMS: atom_id res chain seq x y z
N MET A 1 -22.50 2.38 -53.65
CA MET A 1 -22.60 1.25 -52.70
C MET A 1 -21.58 1.51 -51.60
N SER A 2 -21.97 2.09 -50.46
CA SER A 2 -21.06 2.23 -49.33
C SER A 2 -21.00 0.88 -48.61
N GLU A 3 -19.82 0.28 -48.60
CA GLU A 3 -19.56 -0.96 -47.90
C GLU A 3 -19.74 -0.66 -46.40
N LYS A 4 -20.88 -1.05 -45.81
CA LYS A 4 -21.07 -1.04 -44.35
C LYS A 4 -20.03 -2.00 -43.75
N ARG A 5 -18.85 -1.48 -43.39
CA ARG A 5 -17.89 -2.18 -42.54
C ARG A 5 -18.57 -2.43 -41.20
N ARG A 6 -19.02 -3.67 -40.99
CA ARG A 6 -19.52 -4.14 -39.70
C ARG A 6 -18.31 -4.31 -38.79
N ASN A 7 -18.08 -3.34 -37.91
CA ASN A 7 -17.05 -3.43 -36.89
C ASN A 7 -17.59 -4.23 -35.70
N ALA A 8 -16.99 -5.38 -35.41
CA ALA A 8 -17.24 -6.11 -34.18
C ALA A 8 -16.40 -5.48 -33.06
N VAL A 9 -17.03 -5.12 -31.95
CA VAL A 9 -16.36 -4.50 -30.80
C VAL A 9 -16.71 -5.27 -29.53
N PHE A 10 -15.74 -5.44 -28.64
CA PHE A 10 -16.00 -5.88 -27.27
C PHE A 10 -16.16 -4.67 -26.35
N ASN A 11 -17.16 -4.76 -25.48
CA ASN A 11 -17.44 -3.82 -24.40
C ASN A 11 -17.39 -4.62 -23.09
N GLY A 12 -16.84 -4.04 -22.03
CA GLY A 12 -16.69 -4.68 -20.71
C GLY A 12 -18.00 -4.92 -19.95
N GLY A 13 -19.17 -4.69 -20.57
CA GLY A 13 -20.49 -4.84 -19.95
C GLY A 13 -20.94 -3.66 -19.09
N ASN A 14 -20.09 -2.65 -18.93
CA ASN A 14 -20.33 -1.41 -18.18
C ASN A 14 -20.28 -0.14 -19.07
N HIS A 15 -20.31 -0.33 -20.40
CA HIS A 15 -20.13 0.74 -21.39
C HIS A 15 -18.80 1.50 -21.29
N THR A 16 -17.72 0.87 -20.79
CA THR A 16 -16.36 1.42 -20.82
C THR A 16 -15.43 0.56 -21.66
N GLY A 17 -14.48 1.20 -22.33
CA GLY A 17 -13.44 0.54 -23.12
C GLY A 17 -14.02 -0.31 -24.26
N ILE A 18 -14.34 0.33 -25.38
CA ILE A 18 -14.72 -0.37 -26.60
C ILE A 18 -13.43 -0.76 -27.32
N VAL A 19 -13.12 -2.05 -27.37
CA VAL A 19 -11.96 -2.54 -28.14
C VAL A 19 -12.46 -3.18 -29.43
N PRO A 20 -11.99 -2.72 -30.60
CA PRO A 20 -12.31 -3.37 -31.85
C PRO A 20 -11.70 -4.78 -31.85
N VAL A 21 -12.51 -5.77 -32.21
CA VAL A 21 -11.99 -7.09 -32.57
C VAL A 21 -11.37 -6.93 -33.94
N ASP A 22 -10.04 -6.79 -34.01
CA ASP A 22 -9.34 -6.79 -35.30
C ASP A 22 -9.54 -8.18 -35.95
N PRO A 23 -10.36 -8.30 -37.01
CA PRO A 23 -10.64 -9.56 -37.67
C PRO A 23 -9.71 -9.73 -38.89
N THR A 24 -8.47 -9.24 -38.81
CA THR A 24 -7.46 -9.52 -39.82
C THR A 24 -7.36 -11.03 -40.05
N GLN A 25 -7.13 -11.42 -41.31
CA GLN A 25 -7.20 -12.79 -41.81
C GLN A 25 -6.54 -13.91 -40.96
N PRO A 26 -5.45 -13.72 -40.19
CA PRO A 26 -4.85 -14.82 -39.42
C PRO A 26 -5.77 -15.49 -38.38
N PHE A 27 -6.83 -14.82 -37.90
CA PHE A 27 -7.75 -15.40 -36.91
C PHE A 27 -8.91 -16.21 -37.52
N LYS A 28 -9.16 -16.08 -38.82
CA LYS A 28 -10.31 -16.70 -39.50
C LYS A 28 -10.17 -18.21 -39.74
N ASN A 29 -8.93 -18.69 -39.91
CA ASN A 29 -8.72 -20.01 -40.52
C ASN A 29 -8.46 -21.15 -39.50
N SER A 30 -8.11 -20.84 -38.24
CA SER A 30 -7.97 -21.86 -37.19
C SER A 30 -7.98 -21.28 -35.78
N PRO A 31 -8.85 -21.75 -34.87
CA PRO A 31 -8.87 -21.33 -33.47
C PRO A 31 -7.62 -21.78 -32.69
N LYS A 32 -6.80 -22.70 -33.23
CA LYS A 32 -5.54 -23.12 -32.58
C LYS A 32 -4.50 -21.99 -32.56
N VAL A 33 -4.51 -21.11 -33.57
CA VAL A 33 -3.60 -19.95 -33.65
C VAL A 33 -3.88 -18.93 -32.53
N LEU A 34 -5.14 -18.78 -32.12
CA LEU A 34 -5.53 -17.93 -30.99
C LEU A 34 -4.89 -18.40 -29.67
N SER A 35 -4.78 -19.71 -29.48
CA SER A 35 -4.12 -20.27 -28.30
C SER A 35 -2.59 -20.12 -28.31
N GLN A 36 -1.96 -19.85 -29.45
CA GLN A 36 -0.51 -19.67 -29.53
C GLN A 36 -0.09 -18.20 -29.50
N ARG A 37 -1.02 -17.28 -29.80
CA ARG A 37 -0.79 -15.83 -29.87
C ARG A 37 -1.56 -15.03 -28.81
N SER A 38 -2.21 -15.71 -27.87
CA SER A 38 -2.88 -15.08 -26.74
C SER A 38 -1.85 -14.60 -25.74
N GLY A 39 -1.99 -13.34 -25.34
CA GLY A 39 -1.23 -12.74 -24.28
C GLY A 39 -1.92 -12.81 -22.91
N VAL A 40 -3.09 -13.44 -22.84
CA VAL A 40 -3.66 -13.90 -21.56
C VAL A 40 -2.99 -15.22 -21.23
N PRO A 41 -2.34 -15.37 -20.05
CA PRO A 41 -1.92 -16.68 -19.57
C PRO A 41 -3.13 -17.61 -19.66
N HIS A 42 -2.98 -18.80 -20.26
CA HIS A 42 -4.10 -19.71 -20.55
C HIS A 42 -4.69 -20.32 -19.27
N MET A 43 -5.33 -19.47 -18.45
CA MET A 43 -5.90 -19.83 -17.16
C MET A 43 -7.22 -20.62 -17.32
N VAL A 44 -7.91 -20.45 -18.46
CA VAL A 44 -9.16 -21.16 -18.81
C VAL A 44 -9.23 -21.36 -20.33
N ARG A 45 -9.60 -22.56 -20.78
CA ARG A 45 -9.89 -22.85 -22.21
C ARG A 45 -10.98 -21.89 -22.72
N GLY A 46 -10.79 -21.23 -23.84
CA GLY A 46 -11.75 -20.25 -24.39
C GLY A 46 -11.41 -18.77 -24.20
N ARG A 47 -10.43 -18.42 -23.34
CA ARG A 47 -10.03 -17.02 -23.11
C ARG A 47 -8.74 -16.69 -23.87
N TYR A 48 -8.87 -16.08 -25.06
CA TYR A 48 -7.74 -15.93 -25.98
C TYR A 48 -7.45 -14.52 -26.50
N MET A 49 -8.42 -13.59 -26.47
CA MET A 49 -8.27 -12.31 -27.19
C MET A 49 -8.34 -11.07 -26.31
N PHE A 50 -9.06 -11.12 -25.18
CA PHE A 50 -9.27 -9.94 -24.33
C PHE A 50 -9.24 -10.32 -22.86
N ARG A 51 -8.58 -9.51 -22.05
CA ARG A 51 -8.81 -9.48 -20.61
C ARG A 51 -9.94 -8.50 -20.36
N VAL A 52 -11.06 -9.01 -19.86
CA VAL A 52 -12.24 -8.23 -19.51
C VAL A 52 -12.32 -8.20 -17.99
N ASP A 53 -11.80 -7.12 -17.41
CA ASP A 53 -12.02 -6.78 -16.01
C ASP A 53 -13.14 -5.73 -15.96
N ASP A 54 -12.78 -4.46 -15.78
CA ASP A 54 -13.66 -3.29 -15.88
C ASP A 54 -13.43 -2.53 -17.20
N VAL A 55 -12.18 -2.52 -17.69
CA VAL A 55 -11.76 -2.00 -18.99
C VAL A 55 -11.32 -3.17 -19.85
N VAL A 56 -11.81 -3.25 -21.08
CA VAL A 56 -11.37 -4.28 -22.04
C VAL A 56 -9.94 -3.97 -22.48
N ARG A 57 -9.02 -4.90 -22.23
CA ARG A 57 -7.63 -4.80 -22.71
C ARG A 57 -7.38 -5.81 -23.82
N PRO A 58 -6.84 -5.40 -24.98
CA PRO A 58 -6.45 -6.34 -26.02
C PRO A 58 -5.36 -7.27 -25.48
N ALA A 59 -5.52 -8.57 -25.73
CA ALA A 59 -4.55 -9.57 -25.35
C ALA A 59 -4.06 -10.32 -26.57
N GLY A 60 -2.74 -10.33 -26.77
CA GLY A 60 -2.07 -11.03 -27.84
C GLY A 60 -0.94 -10.22 -28.45
N CYS A 61 -0.12 -10.90 -29.24
CA CYS A 61 0.98 -10.29 -29.97
C CYS A 61 0.44 -9.49 -31.17
N SER A 62 0.54 -8.16 -31.09
CA SER A 62 0.25 -7.23 -32.19
C SER A 62 1.34 -6.16 -32.25
N ASN A 63 1.97 -5.99 -33.41
CA ASN A 63 2.96 -4.92 -33.61
C ASN A 63 2.31 -3.53 -33.76
N LYS A 64 0.97 -3.43 -33.70
CA LYS A 64 0.22 -2.17 -33.86
C LYS A 64 -0.10 -1.45 -32.54
N THR A 65 0.19 -2.06 -31.39
CA THR A 65 -0.24 -1.56 -30.06
C THR A 65 0.86 -0.79 -29.31
N GLY A 66 1.95 -0.44 -29.98
CA GLY A 66 3.05 0.34 -29.40
C GLY A 66 2.58 1.66 -28.79
N GLY A 67 2.43 1.69 -27.46
CA GLY A 67 2.18 2.91 -26.68
C GLY A 67 0.72 3.32 -26.47
N THR A 68 -0.27 2.49 -26.83
CA THR A 68 -1.70 2.77 -26.56
C THR A 68 -2.21 2.14 -25.26
N TYR A 69 -1.66 0.99 -24.87
CA TYR A 69 -2.01 0.30 -23.62
C TYR A 69 -0.74 -0.06 -22.83
N PRO A 70 -0.77 0.01 -21.48
CA PRO A 70 0.35 -0.46 -20.67
C PRO A 70 0.53 -1.97 -20.85
N MET A 71 1.78 -2.45 -20.73
CA MET A 71 2.05 -3.90 -20.78
C MET A 71 1.27 -4.64 -19.69
N LEU A 72 0.95 -5.90 -19.96
CA LEU A 72 0.30 -6.79 -18.99
C LEU A 72 1.37 -7.59 -18.26
N ILE A 73 1.29 -7.58 -16.93
CA ILE A 73 2.23 -8.28 -16.05
C ILE A 73 1.43 -9.13 -15.08
N TYR A 74 1.83 -10.40 -14.94
CA TYR A 74 1.19 -11.34 -14.03
C TYR A 74 2.22 -12.18 -13.27
N PRO A 75 2.18 -12.22 -11.93
CA PRO A 75 1.38 -11.36 -11.08
C PRO A 75 1.82 -9.89 -11.15
N ASN A 76 0.89 -8.97 -10.90
CA ASN A 76 1.17 -7.53 -10.84
C ASN A 76 1.52 -7.06 -9.42
N ILE A 77 1.46 -7.94 -8.42
CA ILE A 77 1.90 -7.74 -7.04
C ILE A 77 3.00 -8.76 -6.77
N VAL A 78 4.15 -8.30 -6.30
CA VAL A 78 5.34 -9.13 -6.12
C VAL A 78 6.06 -8.77 -4.82
N ASN A 79 6.75 -9.73 -4.22
CA ASN A 79 7.54 -9.49 -3.02
C ASN A 79 8.77 -8.61 -3.33
N MET A 80 9.03 -7.61 -2.48
CA MET A 80 10.21 -6.74 -2.58
C MET A 80 11.54 -7.49 -2.46
N MET A 81 11.51 -8.69 -1.87
CA MET A 81 12.66 -9.59 -1.79
C MET A 81 13.12 -10.09 -3.13
N GLY A 82 12.40 -9.78 -4.22
CA GLY A 82 12.70 -10.32 -5.53
C GLY A 82 12.65 -11.83 -5.51
N GLU A 83 13.37 -12.47 -6.41
CA GLU A 83 13.48 -13.93 -6.45
C GLU A 83 12.17 -14.63 -6.76
N MET A 84 11.20 -13.96 -7.37
CA MET A 84 10.03 -14.60 -7.99
C MET A 84 10.01 -14.32 -9.49
N THR A 85 9.14 -15.02 -10.21
CA THR A 85 9.00 -14.85 -11.66
C THR A 85 7.71 -14.10 -11.99
N VAL A 86 7.76 -13.25 -13.02
CA VAL A 86 6.60 -12.55 -13.57
C VAL A 86 6.49 -12.84 -15.05
N ASP A 87 5.25 -13.09 -15.50
CA ASP A 87 4.91 -13.26 -16.90
C ASP A 87 4.51 -11.90 -17.49
N VAL A 88 5.24 -11.46 -18.50
CA VAL A 88 5.07 -10.18 -19.19
C VAL A 88 4.55 -10.42 -20.60
N ASN A 89 3.52 -9.65 -20.97
CA ASN A 89 2.97 -9.59 -22.31
C ASN A 89 2.93 -8.13 -22.76
N ALA A 90 3.71 -7.82 -23.78
CA ALA A 90 3.89 -6.46 -24.31
C ALA A 90 3.93 -6.44 -25.85
N ILE A 91 4.79 -7.28 -26.44
CA ILE A 91 5.06 -7.34 -27.87
C ILE A 91 5.00 -8.78 -28.40
N CYS A 92 5.06 -8.90 -29.72
CA CYS A 92 5.44 -10.13 -30.37
C CYS A 92 6.90 -10.47 -30.04
N LEU A 93 7.10 -11.58 -29.33
CA LEU A 93 8.42 -12.02 -28.87
C LEU A 93 9.04 -12.99 -29.86
N ASP A 94 10.34 -12.82 -30.10
CA ASP A 94 11.17 -13.75 -30.84
C ASP A 94 12.12 -14.48 -29.89
N ARG A 95 12.19 -15.82 -29.99
CA ARG A 95 13.10 -16.64 -29.18
C ARG A 95 14.57 -16.44 -29.55
N ALA A 96 14.86 -15.94 -30.75
CA ALA A 96 16.22 -15.61 -31.16
C ALA A 96 16.77 -14.37 -30.44
N GLN A 97 15.91 -13.54 -29.86
CA GLN A 97 16.27 -12.31 -29.15
C GLN A 97 16.20 -12.51 -27.63
N THR A 98 17.08 -11.82 -26.91
CA THR A 98 17.01 -11.72 -25.46
C THR A 98 16.24 -10.47 -25.07
N TYR A 99 15.34 -10.60 -24.09
CA TYR A 99 14.55 -9.49 -23.57
C TYR A 99 14.92 -9.20 -22.12
N ILE A 100 14.85 -7.93 -21.75
CA ILE A 100 15.10 -7.46 -20.40
C ILE A 100 13.93 -6.62 -19.91
N LEU A 101 13.63 -6.75 -18.63
CA LEU A 101 12.69 -5.91 -17.92
C LEU A 101 13.48 -4.98 -17.00
N MET A 102 13.53 -3.69 -17.34
CA MET A 102 14.16 -2.66 -16.54
C MET A 102 13.16 -2.11 -15.52
N ILE A 103 13.56 -1.98 -14.26
CA ILE A 103 12.73 -1.49 -13.16
C ILE A 103 13.28 -0.13 -12.73
N GLU A 104 12.46 0.91 -12.85
CA GLU A 104 12.85 2.32 -12.65
C GLU A 104 14.14 2.74 -13.37
N GLN A 105 14.49 2.09 -14.49
CA GLN A 105 15.74 2.29 -15.23
C GLN A 105 17.02 2.03 -14.40
N ARG A 106 16.92 1.37 -13.23
CA ARG A 106 18.06 1.10 -12.34
C ARG A 106 18.44 -0.38 -12.31
N GLN A 107 17.44 -1.24 -12.10
CA GLN A 107 17.66 -2.69 -11.99
C GLN A 107 17.12 -3.39 -13.23
N THR A 108 17.75 -4.52 -13.59
CA THR A 108 17.34 -5.31 -14.77
C THR A 108 17.02 -6.74 -14.36
N ALA A 109 15.91 -7.25 -14.88
CA ALA A 109 15.47 -8.63 -14.76
C ALA A 109 15.64 -9.33 -16.12
N THR A 110 16.26 -10.51 -16.10
CA THR A 110 16.43 -11.32 -17.31
C THR A 110 15.14 -12.06 -17.62
N CYS A 111 14.75 -12.10 -18.90
CA CYS A 111 13.50 -12.73 -19.33
C CYS A 111 13.74 -13.90 -20.28
N THR A 112 12.96 -14.97 -20.10
CA THR A 112 12.92 -16.15 -20.95
C THR A 112 11.63 -16.18 -21.76
N VAL A 113 11.71 -16.36 -23.08
CA VAL A 113 10.53 -16.34 -23.96
C VAL A 113 9.81 -17.69 -23.87
N LEU A 114 8.60 -17.71 -23.30
CA LEU A 114 7.80 -18.93 -23.22
C LEU A 114 7.09 -19.20 -24.55
N ASN A 115 6.41 -18.18 -25.08
CA ASN A 115 5.71 -18.23 -26.36
C ASN A 115 5.82 -16.84 -27.06
N PRO A 116 5.32 -16.68 -28.30
CA PRO A 116 5.39 -15.41 -29.03
C PRO A 116 4.66 -14.21 -28.37
N SER A 117 4.00 -14.37 -27.23
CA SER A 117 3.24 -13.31 -26.53
C SER A 117 3.57 -13.18 -25.05
N ILE A 118 4.29 -14.12 -24.45
CA ILE A 118 4.60 -14.18 -23.02
C ILE A 118 6.09 -14.44 -22.82
N ALA A 119 6.75 -13.53 -22.12
CA ALA A 119 8.10 -13.69 -21.59
C ALA A 119 8.03 -13.82 -20.06
N ARG A 120 8.78 -14.75 -19.49
CA ARG A 120 8.92 -14.91 -18.04
C ARG A 120 10.19 -14.23 -17.56
N CYS A 121 10.04 -13.18 -16.76
CA CYS A 121 11.14 -12.40 -16.21
C CYS A 121 11.45 -12.80 -14.77
N HIS A 122 12.73 -12.94 -14.45
CA HIS A 122 13.23 -13.28 -13.12
C HIS A 122 13.60 -12.01 -12.36
N LEU A 123 12.82 -11.66 -11.34
CA LEU A 123 13.01 -10.39 -10.63
C LEU A 123 14.21 -10.46 -9.66
N PRO A 124 15.11 -9.46 -9.66
CA PRO A 124 16.14 -9.30 -8.64
C PRO A 124 15.55 -8.76 -7.33
N LYS A 125 16.35 -8.76 -6.26
CA LYS A 125 15.98 -8.11 -4.99
C LYS A 125 15.97 -6.60 -5.15
N ILE A 126 14.84 -5.97 -4.82
CA ILE A 126 14.66 -4.52 -4.97
C ILE A 126 14.61 -3.82 -3.61
N TYR A 127 14.09 -4.49 -2.57
CA TYR A 127 13.86 -3.95 -1.21
C TYR A 127 12.93 -2.72 -1.11
N ASP A 128 12.62 -2.07 -2.22
CA ASP A 128 11.71 -0.94 -2.32
C ASP A 128 10.23 -1.38 -2.27
N TRP A 129 9.40 -0.58 -1.60
CA TRP A 129 7.96 -0.80 -1.44
C TRP A 129 7.15 0.23 -2.23
N GLY A 130 6.26 -0.24 -3.12
CA GLY A 130 5.28 0.61 -3.79
C GLY A 130 5.11 0.27 -5.26
N THR A 131 4.37 1.13 -5.97
CA THR A 131 4.22 1.02 -7.42
C THR A 131 5.50 1.46 -8.13
N LYS A 132 6.03 0.60 -9.00
CA LYS A 132 7.24 0.85 -9.79
C LYS A 132 6.94 0.81 -11.27
N THR A 133 7.55 1.74 -12.01
CA THR A 133 7.50 1.75 -13.47
C THR A 133 8.50 0.73 -14.01
N VAL A 134 8.06 -0.06 -14.99
CA VAL A 134 8.92 -1.03 -15.66
C VAL A 134 8.92 -0.82 -17.17
N TYR A 135 10.07 -1.09 -17.78
CA TYR A 135 10.32 -0.92 -19.19
C TYR A 135 10.75 -2.26 -19.78
N PHE A 136 10.05 -2.72 -20.82
CA PHE A 136 10.33 -4.00 -21.46
C PHE A 136 10.84 -3.74 -22.88
N GLN A 137 12.02 -4.28 -23.20
CA GLN A 137 12.70 -4.07 -24.47
C GLN A 137 13.66 -5.24 -24.80
N PRO A 138 13.98 -5.46 -26.10
CA PRO A 138 15.06 -6.38 -26.47
C PRO A 138 16.41 -5.82 -26.06
N GLN A 139 17.33 -6.71 -25.68
CA GLN A 139 18.68 -6.35 -25.25
C GLN A 139 19.58 -5.89 -26.40
N SER A 140 19.28 -6.31 -27.64
CA SER A 140 20.06 -6.00 -28.85
C SER A 140 19.73 -4.64 -29.49
N GLY A 141 18.77 -3.88 -28.95
CA GLY A 141 18.39 -2.58 -29.48
C GLY A 141 19.37 -1.48 -29.07
N GLY A 142 20.10 -0.92 -30.03
CA GLY A 142 20.80 0.36 -29.84
C GLY A 142 19.83 1.45 -29.42
N ALA A 143 20.35 2.50 -28.75
CA ALA A 143 19.60 3.50 -27.98
C ALA A 143 18.46 4.27 -28.70
N ASN A 144 18.17 4.01 -29.98
CA ASN A 144 17.29 4.86 -30.80
C ASN A 144 16.15 4.17 -31.58
N ASP A 145 16.00 2.84 -31.65
CA ASP A 145 15.07 2.23 -32.63
C ASP A 145 13.83 1.47 -32.11
N GLU A 146 13.73 1.14 -30.82
CA GLU A 146 12.49 0.56 -30.27
C GLU A 146 12.04 1.30 -29.01
N LYS A 147 10.86 1.93 -29.07
CA LYS A 147 10.24 2.54 -27.88
C LYS A 147 9.95 1.43 -26.87
N ALA A 148 10.62 1.47 -25.72
CA ALA A 148 10.37 0.53 -24.64
C ALA A 148 8.90 0.55 -24.23
N PHE A 149 8.33 -0.64 -24.02
CA PHE A 149 6.96 -0.76 -23.53
C PHE A 149 6.94 -0.43 -22.04
N VAL A 150 5.95 0.33 -21.59
CA VAL A 150 5.84 0.78 -20.20
C VAL A 150 4.76 0.00 -19.46
N GLY A 151 5.07 -0.37 -18.23
CA GLY A 151 4.23 -1.15 -17.34
C GLY A 151 4.40 -0.73 -15.88
N TYR A 152 3.59 -1.33 -15.02
CA TYR A 152 3.59 -1.03 -13.60
C TYR A 152 3.52 -2.33 -12.81
N ILE A 153 4.44 -2.48 -11.85
CA ILE A 153 4.47 -3.60 -10.90
C ILE A 153 4.36 -3.02 -9.49
N TYR A 154 3.63 -3.70 -8.61
CA TYR A 154 3.52 -3.33 -7.21
C TYR A 154 4.41 -4.23 -6.35
N PHE A 155 5.48 -3.68 -5.77
CA PHE A 155 6.33 -4.40 -4.83
C PHE A 155 5.73 -4.32 -3.43
N VAL A 156 5.76 -5.40 -2.65
CA VAL A 156 5.22 -5.48 -1.29
C VAL A 156 6.22 -6.06 -0.29
N PRO A 157 6.20 -5.61 0.98
CA PRO A 157 6.96 -6.26 2.04
C PRO A 157 6.48 -7.71 2.26
N PRO A 158 7.34 -8.65 2.68
CA PRO A 158 6.97 -10.05 2.93
C PRO A 158 5.81 -10.24 3.93
N THR A 159 5.58 -9.24 4.78
CA THR A 159 4.55 -9.22 5.80
C THR A 159 3.15 -9.01 5.22
N LEU A 160 3.04 -8.30 4.09
CA LEU A 160 1.79 -7.97 3.41
C LEU A 160 1.61 -8.70 2.08
N ASP A 161 2.58 -9.53 1.67
CA ASP A 161 2.55 -10.26 0.41
C ASP A 161 1.40 -11.30 0.35
N PRO A 162 0.38 -11.12 -0.52
CA PRO A 162 -0.71 -12.08 -0.65
C PRO A 162 -0.31 -13.30 -1.49
N MET A 163 0.81 -13.25 -2.21
CA MET A 163 1.31 -14.32 -3.08
C MET A 163 2.48 -15.11 -2.47
N ARG A 164 2.71 -14.92 -1.16
CA ARG A 164 3.72 -15.62 -0.38
C ARG A 164 3.47 -17.13 -0.30
N LEU A 165 4.53 -17.85 0.08
CA LEU A 165 4.42 -19.24 0.53
C LEU A 165 3.54 -19.28 1.80
N ASP A 166 2.45 -20.04 1.76
CA ASP A 166 1.54 -20.17 2.89
C ASP A 166 2.06 -21.27 3.84
N ILE A 167 2.21 -20.88 5.10
CA ILE A 167 2.80 -21.67 6.19
C ILE A 167 1.80 -21.87 7.35
N GLY A 168 0.51 -21.68 7.06
CA GLY A 168 -0.56 -21.67 8.04
C GLY A 168 -0.58 -20.40 8.87
N ASN A 169 -1.09 -20.52 10.10
CA ASN A 169 -1.20 -19.38 11.01
C ASN A 169 0.19 -18.89 11.45
N ILE A 170 0.56 -17.69 11.00
CA ILE A 170 1.86 -17.06 11.30
C ILE A 170 2.06 -16.93 12.81
N TYR A 171 1.02 -16.68 13.61
CA TYR A 171 1.14 -16.48 15.05
C TYR A 171 1.64 -17.71 15.81
N ASP A 172 1.38 -18.91 15.28
CA ASP A 172 1.83 -20.15 15.91
C ASP A 172 3.36 -20.29 15.85
N TRP A 173 4.01 -19.71 14.83
CA TRP A 173 5.47 -19.64 14.70
C TRP A 173 6.15 -18.70 15.71
N PHE A 174 5.38 -17.93 16.48
CA PHE A 174 5.87 -17.03 17.54
C PHE A 174 5.42 -17.49 18.93
N LYS A 175 4.95 -18.72 19.11
CA LYS A 175 4.64 -19.32 20.42
C LYS A 175 5.80 -20.22 20.84
N ASN A 176 6.05 -20.31 22.15
CA ASN A 176 7.03 -21.22 22.74
C ASN A 176 6.34 -22.05 23.83
N PRO A 177 6.18 -23.37 23.67
CA PRO A 177 6.56 -24.16 22.49
C PRO A 177 5.68 -23.86 21.27
N ILE A 178 6.14 -24.23 20.08
CA ILE A 178 5.29 -24.19 18.89
C ILE A 178 4.15 -25.20 19.08
N PRO A 179 2.87 -24.85 18.82
CA PRO A 179 1.72 -25.69 19.17
C PRO A 179 1.69 -27.05 18.46
N TYR A 180 2.30 -27.13 17.27
CA TYR A 180 2.28 -28.33 16.44
C TYR A 180 3.70 -28.66 15.98
N GLN A 181 4.07 -29.93 16.07
CA GLN A 181 5.32 -30.44 15.50
C GLN A 181 5.28 -30.45 13.97
N VAL A 182 4.07 -30.52 13.41
CA VAL A 182 3.84 -30.59 11.97
C VAL A 182 3.05 -29.38 11.52
N MET A 183 3.69 -28.52 10.74
CA MET A 183 3.09 -27.29 10.23
C MET A 183 2.60 -27.48 8.79
N PRO A 184 1.49 -26.84 8.38
CA PRO A 184 1.00 -26.90 7.01
C PRO A 184 1.88 -26.04 6.08
N LEU A 185 1.98 -26.48 4.83
CA LEU A 185 2.69 -25.78 3.77
C LEU A 185 1.87 -25.84 2.48
N VAL A 186 1.58 -24.67 1.89
CA VAL A 186 0.70 -24.60 0.72
C VAL A 186 1.30 -23.70 -0.36
N TRP A 187 1.30 -24.20 -1.60
CA TRP A 187 1.72 -23.42 -2.78
C TRP A 187 0.94 -23.83 -4.03
N TYR A 188 1.04 -23.01 -5.08
CA TYR A 188 0.52 -23.35 -6.40
C TYR A 188 1.64 -23.90 -7.29
N PRO A 189 1.58 -25.17 -7.73
CA PRO A 189 2.57 -25.79 -8.60
C PRO A 189 2.93 -24.99 -9.86
N ARG A 190 1.98 -24.22 -10.40
CA ARG A 190 2.20 -23.40 -11.62
C ARG A 190 3.22 -22.27 -11.45
N ASN A 191 3.52 -21.86 -10.21
CA ASN A 191 4.47 -20.78 -9.93
C ASN A 191 5.92 -21.21 -10.17
N PHE A 192 6.16 -22.51 -10.37
CA PHE A 192 7.46 -23.09 -10.63
C PHE A 192 7.50 -23.69 -12.04
N THR A 193 8.54 -23.39 -12.78
CA THR A 193 8.81 -24.01 -14.07
C THR A 193 10.15 -24.70 -14.07
N ASN A 194 10.22 -25.82 -14.77
CA ASN A 194 11.42 -26.59 -14.89
C ASN A 194 12.48 -25.77 -15.65
N PRO A 195 13.63 -25.47 -15.02
CA PRO A 195 14.67 -24.66 -15.64
C PRO A 195 15.29 -25.32 -16.88
N ASP A 196 15.25 -26.65 -16.98
CA ASP A 196 15.88 -27.41 -18.07
C ASP A 196 15.02 -27.46 -19.34
N VAL A 197 13.70 -27.24 -19.23
CA VAL A 197 12.78 -27.32 -20.39
C VAL A 197 12.98 -26.13 -21.34
N ALA A 198 13.51 -25.01 -20.85
CA ALA A 198 13.85 -23.85 -21.68
C ALA A 198 14.95 -24.14 -22.72
N LEU A 199 15.77 -25.18 -22.51
CA LEU A 199 16.92 -25.51 -23.35
C LEU A 199 16.60 -26.47 -24.50
N HIS A 200 15.50 -27.23 -24.42
CA HIS A 200 15.31 -28.41 -25.27
C HIS A 200 14.09 -28.39 -26.22
N MET A 201 13.18 -27.42 -26.14
CA MET A 201 11.96 -27.41 -26.98
C MET A 201 11.83 -26.16 -27.86
N GLU A 202 11.79 -26.35 -29.19
CA GLU A 202 11.51 -25.31 -30.20
C GLU A 202 10.12 -24.67 -30.05
N SER A 203 9.16 -25.34 -29.40
CA SER A 203 7.85 -24.77 -29.05
C SER A 203 7.36 -25.26 -27.69
N LEU A 204 7.48 -24.43 -26.65
CA LEU A 204 6.89 -24.72 -25.34
C LEU A 204 5.39 -24.41 -25.39
N ARG A 205 4.56 -25.39 -25.02
CA ARG A 205 3.14 -25.17 -24.77
C ARG A 205 2.96 -25.00 -23.26
N LEU A 206 2.37 -23.88 -22.82
CA LEU A 206 2.05 -23.68 -21.39
C LEU A 206 1.12 -24.78 -20.83
N GLY A 207 0.42 -25.52 -21.70
CA GLY A 207 -0.43 -26.64 -21.32
C GLY A 207 0.28 -27.98 -21.16
N ASP A 208 1.61 -28.06 -21.34
CA ASP A 208 2.40 -29.28 -21.16
C ASP A 208 2.72 -29.52 -19.67
N ASP A 209 2.43 -30.72 -19.19
CA ASP A 209 2.62 -31.10 -17.78
C ASP A 209 4.12 -31.24 -17.44
N SER A 210 4.98 -31.55 -18.42
CA SER A 210 6.43 -31.66 -18.22
C SER A 210 7.07 -30.34 -17.76
N MET A 211 6.51 -29.20 -18.17
CA MET A 211 6.98 -27.86 -17.80
C MET A 211 6.91 -27.60 -16.28
N TYR A 212 5.95 -28.24 -15.60
CA TYR A 212 5.72 -28.08 -14.16
C TYR A 212 6.35 -29.20 -13.32
N SER A 213 7.00 -30.18 -13.96
CA SER A 213 7.72 -31.24 -13.27
C SER A 213 9.04 -30.70 -12.72
N VAL A 214 9.03 -30.30 -11.44
CA VAL A 214 10.18 -29.67 -10.76
C VAL A 214 10.37 -30.28 -9.37
N GLN A 215 11.62 -30.53 -8.98
CA GLN A 215 11.96 -30.81 -7.58
C GLN A 215 12.22 -29.51 -6.84
N LEU A 216 11.55 -29.32 -5.71
CA LEU A 216 11.57 -28.10 -4.91
C LEU A 216 12.23 -28.39 -3.55
N GLY A 217 13.16 -27.54 -3.14
CA GLY A 217 13.74 -27.54 -1.80
C GLY A 217 13.11 -26.45 -0.95
N LEU A 218 12.79 -26.77 0.30
CA LEU A 218 12.34 -25.81 1.30
C LEU A 218 13.52 -25.40 2.19
N TYR A 219 13.90 -24.13 2.09
CA TYR A 219 15.08 -23.57 2.75
C TYR A 219 14.69 -22.60 3.86
N VAL A 220 15.46 -22.59 4.95
CA VAL A 220 15.39 -21.55 5.99
C VAL A 220 16.44 -20.49 5.69
N ILE A 221 16.00 -19.24 5.59
CA ILE A 221 16.88 -18.09 5.37
C ILE A 221 16.84 -17.20 6.61
N GLY A 222 17.99 -17.05 7.26
CA GLY A 222 18.19 -16.12 8.37
C GLY A 222 18.41 -14.70 7.86
N TYR A 223 17.86 -13.72 8.58
CA TYR A 223 18.09 -12.30 8.34
C TYR A 223 18.82 -11.64 9.51
N ARG A 224 19.80 -10.79 9.21
CA ARG A 224 20.40 -9.86 10.17
C ARG A 224 20.90 -8.61 9.46
N GLU A 225 21.08 -7.54 10.23
CA GLU A 225 21.75 -6.33 9.76
C GLU A 225 23.13 -6.28 10.38
N PHE A 226 24.18 -6.28 9.55
CA PHE A 226 25.56 -6.34 10.02
C PHE A 226 26.39 -5.19 9.43
N ARG A 227 27.35 -4.69 10.21
CA ARG A 227 28.28 -3.64 9.77
C ARG A 227 29.30 -4.27 8.82
N ASP A 228 29.26 -3.87 7.56
CA ASP A 228 30.32 -4.20 6.62
C ASP A 228 31.51 -3.28 6.87
N ASP A 229 32.62 -3.83 7.35
CA ASP A 229 33.83 -3.07 7.67
C ASP A 229 34.55 -2.54 6.40
N GLU A 230 34.34 -3.16 5.23
CA GLU A 230 34.91 -2.70 3.96
C GLU A 230 34.18 -1.45 3.45
N ILE A 231 32.85 -1.49 3.51
CA ILE A 231 31.98 -0.41 3.01
C ILE A 231 31.72 0.64 4.11
N LYS A 232 32.09 0.35 5.37
CA LYS A 232 31.76 1.12 6.57
C LYS A 232 30.27 1.43 6.68
N LYS A 233 29.41 0.53 6.17
CA LYS A 233 27.96 0.67 6.16
C LYS A 233 27.32 -0.62 6.63
N PHE A 234 26.19 -0.49 7.32
CA PHE A 234 25.35 -1.63 7.61
C PHE A 234 24.64 -2.11 6.35
N ARG A 235 24.57 -3.43 6.17
CA ARG A 235 23.87 -4.03 5.05
C ARG A 235 22.96 -5.18 5.51
N PRO A 236 21.81 -5.38 4.86
CA PRO A 236 20.99 -6.56 5.09
C PRO A 236 21.72 -7.81 4.61
N GLU A 237 21.85 -8.80 5.49
CA GLU A 237 22.43 -10.11 5.17
C GLU A 237 21.34 -11.19 5.19
N HIS A 238 21.26 -11.93 4.09
CA HIS A 238 20.38 -13.09 3.95
C HIS A 238 21.24 -14.34 3.82
N ARG A 239 21.19 -15.22 4.82
CA ARG A 239 21.99 -16.43 4.85
C ARG A 239 21.11 -17.67 4.86
N ILE A 240 21.40 -18.61 3.97
CA ILE A 240 20.73 -19.91 3.95
C ILE A 240 21.29 -20.74 5.11
N LEU A 241 20.44 -21.14 6.04
CA LEU A 241 20.84 -21.86 7.25
C LEU A 241 20.77 -23.38 7.04
N CYS A 242 19.65 -23.86 6.50
CA CYS A 242 19.40 -25.28 6.25
C CYS A 242 18.32 -25.51 5.18
N ARG A 243 18.25 -26.73 4.65
CA ARG A 243 17.12 -27.28 3.89
C ARG A 243 16.34 -28.22 4.81
N LEU A 244 15.04 -27.98 4.93
CA LEU A 244 14.17 -28.76 5.81
C LEU A 244 13.64 -30.02 5.13
N ALA A 245 13.20 -29.89 3.89
CA ALA A 245 12.62 -30.98 3.11
C ALA A 245 12.70 -30.70 1.61
N THR A 246 12.59 -31.78 0.83
CA THR A 246 12.51 -31.76 -0.62
C THR A 246 11.14 -32.30 -1.06
N TYR A 247 10.48 -31.59 -1.97
CA TYR A 247 9.15 -31.90 -2.47
C TYR A 247 9.17 -32.06 -4.00
N SER A 248 8.32 -32.95 -4.51
CA SER A 248 8.05 -33.04 -5.94
C SER A 248 6.79 -32.26 -6.28
N ASN A 249 6.88 -31.39 -7.29
CA ASN A 249 5.75 -30.61 -7.74
C ASN A 249 4.72 -31.51 -8.44
N ARG A 250 3.44 -31.43 -8.05
CA ARG A 250 2.35 -32.17 -8.72
C ARG A 250 2.02 -31.51 -10.04
N ASN A 251 2.43 -32.12 -11.14
CA ASN A 251 2.40 -31.53 -12.48
C ASN A 251 1.12 -31.81 -13.30
N THR A 252 0.19 -32.61 -12.77
CA THR A 252 -1.09 -32.92 -13.42
C THR A 252 -1.97 -31.68 -13.62
N TYR A 253 -2.86 -31.70 -14.61
CA TYR A 253 -3.76 -30.60 -14.97
C TYR A 253 -4.58 -30.01 -13.79
N GLU A 254 -5.02 -30.83 -12.82
CA GLU A 254 -5.83 -30.36 -11.68
C GLU A 254 -5.05 -29.38 -10.77
N TYR A 255 -3.79 -29.71 -10.47
CA TYR A 255 -2.91 -28.95 -9.59
C TYR A 255 -2.34 -27.68 -10.23
N ARG A 256 -2.75 -27.35 -11.46
CA ARG A 256 -2.57 -26.01 -12.03
C ARG A 256 -3.49 -24.98 -11.38
N TRP A 257 -4.66 -25.44 -10.90
CA TRP A 257 -5.72 -24.60 -10.35
C TRP A 257 -5.94 -24.82 -8.86
N LYS A 258 -5.61 -26.03 -8.39
CA LYS A 258 -5.69 -26.40 -6.98
C LYS A 258 -4.32 -26.20 -6.32
N PRO A 259 -4.25 -25.61 -5.13
CA PRO A 259 -3.02 -25.58 -4.37
C PRO A 259 -2.57 -27.01 -4.02
N GLN A 260 -1.25 -27.21 -3.98
CA GLN A 260 -0.64 -28.39 -3.38
C GLN A 260 -0.44 -28.11 -1.88
N GLU A 261 -1.01 -28.97 -1.05
CA GLU A 261 -0.92 -28.91 0.40
C GLU A 261 0.00 -30.03 0.87
N GLU A 262 1.06 -29.67 1.57
CA GLU A 262 1.99 -30.59 2.22
C GLU A 262 2.13 -30.22 3.69
N ARG A 263 2.86 -31.07 4.42
CA ARG A 263 3.15 -30.88 5.84
C ARG A 263 4.66 -30.97 6.07
N ILE A 264 5.15 -30.16 6.99
CA ILE A 264 6.56 -30.15 7.39
C ILE A 264 6.71 -30.46 8.87
N ASN A 265 7.59 -31.42 9.19
CA ASN A 265 8.07 -31.66 10.54
C ASN A 265 9.21 -30.69 10.87
N ILE A 266 8.97 -29.76 11.80
CA ILE A 266 9.91 -28.69 12.15
C ILE A 266 11.12 -29.17 12.97
N TYR A 267 11.11 -30.42 13.44
CA TYR A 267 12.21 -31.00 14.23
C TYR A 267 13.20 -31.80 13.38
N GLN A 268 12.91 -31.96 12.09
CA GLN A 268 13.77 -32.67 11.17
C GLN A 268 14.37 -31.67 10.18
N VAL A 269 15.70 -31.73 10.06
CA VAL A 269 16.45 -30.95 9.08
C VAL A 269 17.11 -31.93 8.14
N GLU A 270 16.75 -31.87 6.85
CA GLU A 270 17.31 -32.72 5.81
C GLU A 270 18.81 -32.43 5.61
N GLN A 271 19.18 -31.14 5.52
CA GLN A 271 20.55 -30.73 5.27
C GLN A 271 20.90 -29.41 5.95
N TRP A 272 22.04 -29.36 6.63
CA TRP A 272 22.60 -28.13 7.20
C TRP A 272 23.62 -27.49 6.25
N TYR A 273 23.59 -26.16 6.13
CA TYR A 273 24.61 -25.38 5.40
C TYR A 273 25.51 -24.56 6.34
N LEU A 274 25.34 -24.74 7.64
CA LEU A 274 26.21 -24.21 8.70
C LEU A 274 27.13 -25.33 9.17
N ASN A 275 28.41 -25.00 9.41
CA ASN A 275 29.33 -25.92 10.07
C ASN A 275 29.00 -26.03 11.58
N ASP A 276 29.61 -26.98 12.28
CA ASP A 276 29.30 -27.27 13.69
C ASP A 276 29.46 -26.05 14.61
N TRP A 277 30.53 -25.28 14.44
CA TRP A 277 30.79 -24.07 15.21
C TRP A 277 29.74 -22.98 14.93
N GLN A 278 29.37 -22.79 13.66
CA GLN A 278 28.35 -21.83 13.25
C GLN A 278 26.97 -22.21 13.77
N ARG A 279 26.66 -23.50 13.87
CA ARG A 279 25.41 -23.97 14.48
C ARG A 279 25.36 -23.65 15.98
N THR A 280 26.48 -23.72 16.68
CA THR A 280 26.56 -23.45 18.12
C THR A 280 26.75 -21.97 18.47
N HIS A 281 27.21 -21.11 17.55
CA HIS A 281 27.47 -19.69 17.84
C HIS A 281 26.69 -18.77 16.90
N ASP A 282 26.95 -18.86 15.59
CA ASP A 282 26.38 -17.94 14.60
C ASP A 282 24.86 -18.04 14.45
N LEU A 283 24.27 -19.23 14.64
CA LEU A 283 22.83 -19.45 14.48
C LEU A 283 22.00 -18.50 15.35
N TYR A 284 22.47 -18.22 16.57
CA TYR A 284 21.78 -17.37 17.54
C TYR A 284 21.80 -15.88 17.18
N ASN A 285 22.72 -15.47 16.29
CA ASN A 285 22.72 -14.09 15.77
C ASN A 285 21.50 -13.83 14.86
N TYR A 286 20.89 -14.87 14.31
CA TYR A 286 19.68 -14.78 13.50
C TYR A 286 18.43 -14.92 14.38
N ARG A 287 17.91 -13.78 14.87
CA ARG A 287 16.70 -13.71 15.71
C ARG A 287 15.44 -14.20 14.96
N PHE A 288 15.39 -13.95 13.65
CA PHE A 288 14.28 -14.34 12.78
C PHE A 288 14.77 -14.64 11.35
N GLY A 289 13.86 -15.20 10.56
CA GLY A 289 14.10 -15.55 9.17
C GLY A 289 12.80 -15.74 8.43
N TYR A 290 12.87 -16.41 7.29
CA TYR A 290 11.71 -16.80 6.50
C TYR A 290 12.00 -18.10 5.75
N LEU A 291 10.95 -18.77 5.31
CA LEU A 291 11.05 -19.96 4.48
C LEU A 291 11.06 -19.57 3.00
N LYS A 292 11.89 -20.25 2.22
CA LYS A 292 11.91 -20.12 0.75
C LYS A 292 11.75 -21.48 0.11
N LEU A 293 10.74 -21.63 -0.73
CA LEU A 293 10.52 -22.80 -1.58
C LEU A 293 11.09 -22.50 -2.96
N ALA A 294 12.12 -23.22 -3.40
CA ALA A 294 12.80 -22.95 -4.67
C ALA A 294 13.20 -24.24 -5.41
N PRO A 295 13.28 -24.22 -6.76
CA PRO A 295 13.77 -25.36 -7.54
C PRO A 295 15.21 -25.75 -7.18
N ILE A 296 15.46 -27.06 -7.08
CA ILE A 296 16.79 -27.64 -6.87
C ILE A 296 17.47 -27.81 -8.22
N ARG A 297 18.74 -27.40 -8.33
CA ARG A 297 19.54 -27.67 -9.53
C ARG A 297 20.13 -29.07 -9.46
N PRO A 298 20.08 -29.87 -10.55
CA PRO A 298 20.57 -31.25 -10.55
C PRO A 298 22.08 -31.42 -10.25
N ASN A 299 22.89 -30.35 -10.36
CA ASN A 299 24.34 -30.35 -10.10
C ASN A 299 24.79 -29.27 -9.10
N GLN A 300 23.92 -28.84 -8.18
CA GLN A 300 24.34 -27.86 -7.17
C GLN A 300 25.31 -28.51 -6.20
N ASN A 301 26.50 -27.93 -5.99
CA ASN A 301 27.41 -28.36 -4.93
C ASN A 301 26.64 -28.35 -3.60
N GLU A 302 26.38 -29.54 -3.08
CA GLU A 302 25.58 -29.75 -1.87
C GLU A 302 26.16 -28.99 -0.67
N ASN A 303 27.46 -28.69 -0.68
CA ASN A 303 28.14 -28.07 0.44
C ASN A 303 28.10 -26.53 0.45
N SER A 304 27.60 -25.85 -0.59
CA SER A 304 27.51 -24.37 -0.63
C SER A 304 26.52 -23.83 -1.67
N PRO A 305 25.21 -23.79 -1.36
CA PRO A 305 24.27 -23.08 -2.22
C PRO A 305 24.49 -21.58 -2.04
N GLN A 306 25.31 -20.95 -2.89
CA GLN A 306 25.52 -19.50 -2.80
C GLN A 306 24.30 -18.71 -3.29
N ILE A 307 23.57 -19.21 -4.28
CA ILE A 307 22.41 -18.52 -4.87
C ILE A 307 21.30 -19.54 -5.18
N LEU A 308 20.13 -19.35 -4.57
CA LEU A 308 18.92 -20.13 -4.86
C LEU A 308 18.22 -19.59 -6.11
N LEU A 309 17.57 -20.46 -6.86
CA LEU A 309 16.70 -20.07 -7.98
C LEU A 309 15.50 -19.25 -7.50
N SER A 310 14.79 -18.63 -8.46
CA SER A 310 13.54 -17.94 -8.19
C SER A 310 12.50 -18.92 -7.62
N GLY A 311 11.79 -18.51 -6.57
CA GLY A 311 10.78 -19.29 -5.89
C GLY A 311 9.83 -18.44 -5.07
N LEU A 312 9.18 -19.05 -4.08
CA LEU A 312 8.22 -18.39 -3.20
C LEU A 312 8.82 -18.23 -1.80
N VAL A 313 8.55 -17.08 -1.18
CA VAL A 313 9.06 -16.68 0.14
C VAL A 313 7.87 -16.61 1.10
N SER A 314 8.02 -17.05 2.35
CA SER A 314 6.99 -16.91 3.39
C SER A 314 7.05 -15.54 4.08
N ALA A 315 6.06 -15.26 4.94
CA ALA A 315 6.19 -14.17 5.90
C ALA A 315 7.36 -14.42 6.88
N PRO A 316 7.90 -13.37 7.53
CA PRO A 316 8.92 -13.53 8.55
C PRO A 316 8.43 -14.36 9.74
N ILE A 317 9.26 -15.27 10.21
CA ILE A 317 9.01 -16.16 11.35
C ILE A 317 10.18 -16.13 12.32
N SER A 318 9.90 -16.38 13.60
CA SER A 318 10.95 -16.58 14.59
C SER A 318 11.73 -17.86 14.31
N LEU A 319 13.04 -17.86 14.57
CA LEU A 319 13.91 -19.04 14.39
C LEU A 319 14.17 -19.81 15.69
N HIS A 320 13.47 -19.50 16.78
CA HIS A 320 13.70 -20.11 18.10
C HIS A 320 13.52 -21.64 18.10
N TRP A 321 12.67 -22.17 17.21
CA TRP A 321 12.46 -23.62 17.04
C TRP A 321 13.62 -24.35 16.37
N LEU A 322 14.50 -23.62 15.67
CA LEU A 322 15.69 -24.16 15.00
C LEU A 322 16.91 -24.19 15.94
N TRP A 323 16.84 -23.53 17.09
CA TRP A 323 17.94 -23.45 18.03
C TRP A 323 18.29 -24.82 18.63
N THR A 324 19.57 -25.19 18.58
CA THR A 324 20.03 -26.53 18.95
C THR A 324 20.38 -26.62 20.44
N THR A 325 19.72 -27.52 21.19
CA THR A 325 19.94 -27.73 22.63
C THR A 325 21.29 -28.38 22.99
N ASN A 326 22.02 -28.94 22.02
CA ASN A 326 23.28 -29.66 22.25
C ASN A 326 24.51 -28.74 22.34
N ASN A 327 24.33 -27.44 22.61
CA ASN A 327 25.46 -26.54 22.79
C ASN A 327 26.13 -26.82 24.15
N PRO A 328 27.39 -27.28 24.19
CA PRO A 328 28.08 -27.64 25.42
C PRO A 328 28.27 -26.47 26.40
N GLU A 329 28.24 -25.21 25.94
CA GLU A 329 28.28 -24.02 26.82
C GLU A 329 26.99 -23.86 27.66
N TYR A 330 25.90 -24.47 27.21
CA TYR A 330 24.57 -24.33 27.80
C TYR A 330 23.99 -25.66 28.30
N SER A 331 24.69 -26.78 28.13
CA SER A 331 24.23 -28.10 28.57
C SER A 331 24.50 -28.29 30.07
N THR A 332 23.51 -28.03 30.92
CA THR A 332 23.64 -28.30 32.36
C THR A 332 23.17 -29.69 32.78
N THR A 333 22.53 -30.50 31.92
CA THR A 333 22.29 -31.93 32.17
C THR A 333 22.10 -32.70 30.85
N THR A 334 22.25 -34.04 30.88
CA THR A 334 22.01 -34.96 29.76
C THR A 334 20.56 -34.91 29.28
N TYR A 335 20.27 -34.16 28.21
CA TYR A 335 18.93 -34.04 27.63
C TYR A 335 18.79 -34.85 26.34
N SER A 336 17.64 -35.51 26.15
CA SER A 336 17.29 -36.12 24.87
C SER A 336 16.74 -35.05 23.91
N GLN A 337 17.06 -35.14 22.62
CA GLN A 337 16.58 -34.18 21.61
C GLN A 337 15.05 -34.10 21.51
N ASN A 338 14.30 -35.05 22.07
CA ASN A 338 12.85 -35.16 21.97
C ASN A 338 12.08 -34.63 23.18
N ASP A 339 12.77 -34.11 24.21
CA ASP A 339 12.11 -33.57 25.40
C ASP A 339 11.65 -32.12 25.17
N GLU A 340 10.34 -31.93 25.04
CA GLU A 340 9.70 -30.63 24.81
C GLU A 340 9.95 -29.66 25.96
N ALA A 341 9.92 -30.14 27.21
CA ALA A 341 10.12 -29.31 28.39
C ALA A 341 11.54 -28.70 28.44
N ALA A 342 12.54 -29.52 28.14
CA ALA A 342 13.94 -29.08 28.07
C ALA A 342 14.15 -28.02 26.98
N ARG A 343 13.49 -28.16 25.82
CA ARG A 343 13.55 -27.15 24.75
C ARG A 343 12.91 -25.84 25.15
N VAL A 344 11.77 -25.89 25.82
CA VAL A 344 11.09 -24.68 26.33
C VAL A 344 12.00 -23.94 27.31
N GLU A 345 12.60 -24.64 28.26
CA GLU A 345 13.53 -24.06 29.24
C GLU A 345 14.78 -23.48 28.58
N PHE A 346 15.33 -24.19 27.59
CA PHE A 346 16.47 -23.69 26.81
C PHE A 346 16.15 -22.40 26.05
N VAL A 347 15.02 -22.36 25.33
CA VAL A 347 14.57 -21.16 24.60
C VAL A 347 14.36 -20.00 25.57
N LYS A 348 13.81 -20.24 26.77
CA LYS A 348 13.64 -19.23 27.81
C LYS A 348 14.98 -18.62 28.24
N LYS A 349 15.97 -19.45 28.59
CA LYS A 349 17.29 -18.99 29.01
C LYS A 349 18.01 -18.24 27.88
N LYS A 350 17.99 -18.78 26.66
CA LYS A 350 18.68 -18.15 25.53
C LYS A 350 18.03 -16.82 25.12
N SER A 351 16.70 -16.74 25.17
CA SER A 351 15.97 -15.50 24.90
C SER A 351 16.28 -14.40 25.91
N LEU A 352 16.52 -14.76 27.18
CA LEU A 352 16.95 -13.81 28.21
C LEU A 352 18.33 -13.20 27.88
N GLU A 353 19.30 -14.03 27.51
CA GLU A 353 20.63 -13.55 27.10
C GLU A 353 20.54 -12.62 25.89
N MET A 354 19.83 -13.04 24.85
CA MET A 354 19.66 -12.25 23.63
C MET A 354 18.89 -10.93 23.89
N CYS A 355 17.98 -10.91 24.86
CA CYS A 355 17.31 -9.70 25.31
C CYS A 355 18.30 -8.73 25.98
N HIS A 356 19.20 -9.22 26.83
CA HIS A 356 20.26 -8.40 27.43
C HIS A 356 21.23 -7.85 26.38
N ASP A 357 21.64 -8.68 25.41
CA ASP A 357 22.52 -8.26 24.33
C ASP A 357 21.86 -7.15 23.50
N TRP A 358 20.58 -7.33 23.12
CA TRP A 358 19.82 -6.28 22.43
C TRP A 358 19.68 -5.02 23.28
N TYR A 359 19.42 -5.13 24.58
CA TYR A 359 19.27 -3.97 25.47
C TYR A 359 20.56 -3.12 25.52
N ASN A 360 21.72 -3.78 25.48
CA ASN A 360 23.03 -3.13 25.44
C ASN A 360 23.30 -2.55 24.04
N GLU A 361 23.02 -3.31 22.98
CA GLU A 361 23.16 -2.89 21.58
C GLU A 361 22.34 -1.62 21.29
N ASP A 362 21.04 -1.65 21.59
CA ASP A 362 20.13 -0.52 21.38
C ASP A 362 20.49 0.68 22.27
N GLY A 363 21.08 0.41 23.45
CA GLY A 363 21.56 1.43 24.37
C GLY A 363 22.80 2.18 23.93
N ALA A 364 23.63 1.58 23.07
CA ALA A 364 24.78 2.23 22.48
C ALA A 364 24.41 3.16 21.31
N GLN A 365 23.16 3.08 20.83
CA GLN A 365 22.66 3.87 19.70
C GLN A 365 22.06 5.20 20.16
N TRP A 366 21.79 6.08 19.18
CA TRP A 366 21.13 7.35 19.45
C TRP A 366 19.73 7.15 20.03
N ASN A 367 19.38 8.00 21.02
CA ASN A 367 18.06 7.98 21.63
C ASN A 367 17.03 8.64 20.70
N PHE A 368 16.23 7.81 20.03
CA PHE A 368 15.20 8.24 19.09
C PHE A 368 13.86 8.60 19.74
N ILE A 369 13.66 8.18 21.00
CA ILE A 369 12.37 8.34 21.71
C ILE A 369 11.98 9.81 21.81
N ARG A 370 12.96 10.70 22.02
CA ARG A 370 12.74 12.14 22.06
C ARG A 370 12.08 12.63 20.77
N ASP A 371 12.65 12.28 19.62
CA ASP A 371 12.15 12.75 18.33
C ASP A 371 10.77 12.12 18.01
N THR A 372 10.53 10.87 18.43
CA THR A 372 9.22 10.24 18.25
C THR A 372 8.13 10.86 19.11
N GLU A 373 8.44 11.23 20.36
CA GLU A 373 7.46 11.86 21.25
C GLU A 373 7.23 13.33 20.87
N THR A 374 8.27 14.12 20.56
CA THR A 374 8.07 15.54 20.25
C THR A 374 7.39 15.76 18.90
N ASN A 375 7.67 14.92 17.89
CA ASN A 375 7.17 15.15 16.53
C ASN A 375 5.94 14.30 16.17
N SER A 376 5.72 13.18 16.88
CA SER A 376 4.64 12.24 16.61
C SER A 376 4.12 11.59 17.91
N SER A 377 3.91 12.40 18.96
CA SER A 377 3.23 11.96 20.19
C SER A 377 1.88 11.31 19.86
N CYS A 378 1.55 10.22 20.54
CA CYS A 378 0.30 9.53 20.32
C CYS A 378 -0.90 10.40 20.75
N PRO A 379 -2.01 10.40 19.99
CA PRO A 379 -3.25 11.02 20.44
C PRO A 379 -3.72 10.43 21.77
N CYS A 380 -4.22 11.25 22.69
CA CYS A 380 -4.63 10.79 24.02
C CYS A 380 -5.87 9.88 23.99
N VAL A 381 -6.77 10.08 23.01
CA VAL A 381 -7.98 9.28 22.83
C VAL A 381 -8.12 8.79 21.39
N GLU A 382 -8.77 7.65 21.22
CA GLU A 382 -8.93 6.99 19.92
C GLU A 382 -9.61 7.90 18.88
N LYS A 383 -10.62 8.68 19.29
CA LYS A 383 -11.32 9.61 18.40
C LYS A 383 -10.40 10.68 17.81
N GLN A 384 -9.35 11.09 18.54
CA GLN A 384 -8.35 12.02 18.02
C GLN A 384 -7.49 11.33 16.96
N ALA A 385 -7.08 10.07 17.19
CA ALA A 385 -6.35 9.28 16.18
C ALA A 385 -7.16 9.08 14.90
N MET A 386 -8.47 8.85 15.02
CA MET A 386 -9.38 8.74 13.88
C MET A 386 -9.54 10.04 13.09
N ALA A 387 -9.44 11.21 13.75
CA ALA A 387 -9.49 12.52 13.11
C ALA A 387 -8.13 12.96 12.52
N ASP A 388 -7.02 12.39 13.01
CA ASP A 388 -5.66 12.67 12.55
C ASP A 388 -5.24 11.80 11.37
N LEU A 389 -5.98 11.99 10.27
CA LEU A 389 -5.87 11.21 9.04
C LEU A 389 -4.49 11.30 8.38
N GLY A 390 -3.74 12.37 8.64
CA GLY A 390 -2.50 12.69 7.93
C GLY A 390 -1.22 12.19 8.62
N ARG A 391 -1.24 12.03 9.95
CA ARG A 391 -0.08 11.53 10.71
C ARG A 391 -0.24 10.09 11.16
N PHE A 392 -1.47 9.67 11.45
CA PHE A 392 -1.76 8.33 11.94
C PHE A 392 -2.67 7.59 10.97
N MET A 393 -2.44 6.29 10.87
CA MET A 393 -3.32 5.36 10.16
C MET A 393 -3.60 4.15 11.02
N PRO A 394 -4.72 3.44 10.81
CA PRO A 394 -4.99 2.23 11.56
C PRO A 394 -3.91 1.17 11.30
N HIS A 395 -3.46 0.49 12.36
CA HIS A 395 -2.36 -0.47 12.23
C HIS A 395 -2.83 -1.71 11.43
N PRO A 396 -2.15 -2.11 10.33
CA PRO A 396 -2.63 -3.15 9.40
C PRO A 396 -2.93 -4.51 10.02
N ARG A 397 -2.17 -4.90 11.05
CA ARG A 397 -2.37 -6.16 11.82
C ARG A 397 -3.18 -5.96 13.12
N CYS A 398 -3.36 -4.71 13.47
CA CYS A 398 -3.63 -4.08 14.76
C CYS A 398 -5.00 -3.40 14.95
N SER A 399 -5.92 -3.52 13.98
CA SER A 399 -7.04 -2.59 13.87
C SER A 399 -8.34 -3.26 13.43
N GLN A 400 -9.46 -2.79 13.98
CA GLN A 400 -10.81 -3.15 13.53
C GLN A 400 -11.11 -2.73 12.10
N ALA A 401 -10.45 -1.70 11.56
CA ALA A 401 -10.64 -1.27 10.18
C ALA A 401 -10.16 -2.35 9.18
N PHE A 402 -8.99 -2.94 9.44
CA PHE A 402 -8.40 -3.94 8.55
C PHE A 402 -8.78 -5.39 8.90
N ARG A 403 -9.94 -5.63 9.54
CA ARG A 403 -10.34 -6.91 10.16
C ARG A 403 -10.32 -8.12 9.20
N ASP A 404 -9.13 -8.71 9.05
CA ASP A 404 -8.87 -10.06 8.54
C ASP A 404 -7.80 -10.78 9.40
N ILE A 405 -7.24 -10.10 10.42
CA ILE A 405 -6.12 -10.58 11.25
C ILE A 405 -6.42 -10.28 12.73
N THR A 406 -6.41 -11.31 13.59
CA THR A 406 -6.61 -11.15 15.05
C THR A 406 -5.38 -10.53 15.72
N CYS A 407 -5.57 -9.45 16.49
CA CYS A 407 -4.54 -8.80 17.32
C CYS A 407 -4.05 -9.69 18.49
N THR A 408 -3.36 -10.80 18.24
CA THR A 408 -2.90 -11.68 19.34
C THR A 408 -1.74 -11.11 20.15
N VAL A 409 -1.05 -10.09 19.61
CA VAL A 409 0.13 -9.45 20.24
C VAL A 409 -0.20 -8.18 21.04
N ALA A 410 -1.44 -7.70 20.95
CA ALA A 410 -1.91 -6.46 21.58
C ALA A 410 -3.14 -6.72 22.45
N ILE A 411 -3.08 -7.74 23.31
CA ILE A 411 -4.20 -8.03 24.21
C ILE A 411 -4.33 -6.91 25.26
N GLY A 412 -5.56 -6.42 25.41
CA GLY A 412 -5.88 -5.21 26.17
C GLY A 412 -6.16 -3.99 25.28
N ALA A 413 -5.70 -4.02 24.02
CA ALA A 413 -5.99 -2.98 23.04
C ALA A 413 -7.25 -3.33 22.22
N ARG A 414 -8.16 -2.37 22.10
CA ARG A 414 -9.33 -2.45 21.21
C ARG A 414 -8.95 -2.14 19.76
N ASN A 415 -8.14 -1.10 19.59
CA ASN A 415 -7.67 -0.59 18.30
C ASN A 415 -6.28 0.03 18.45
N CYS A 416 -5.41 -0.22 17.48
CA CYS A 416 -4.10 0.41 17.39
C CYS A 416 -3.98 1.21 16.08
N TYR A 417 -3.25 2.31 16.18
CA TYR A 417 -2.86 3.20 15.08
C TYR A 417 -1.34 3.26 15.02
N MET A 418 -0.81 3.51 13.84
CA MET A 418 0.62 3.72 13.65
C MET A 418 0.86 4.98 12.82
N SER A 419 2.09 5.50 12.84
CA SER A 419 2.46 6.61 11.98
C SER A 419 2.27 6.22 10.50
N ALA A 420 1.61 7.08 9.73
CA ALA A 420 1.35 6.85 8.30
C ALA A 420 2.61 7.03 7.43
N GLN A 421 3.66 7.61 8.01
CA GLN A 421 4.97 7.83 7.39
C GLN A 421 6.09 7.69 8.44
N ASN A 422 7.33 7.75 7.96
CA ASN A 422 8.48 7.98 8.82
C ASN A 422 8.32 9.29 9.60
N ILE A 423 8.70 9.28 10.86
CA ILE A 423 8.69 10.49 11.68
C ILE A 423 9.79 11.43 11.17
N TYR A 424 9.47 12.70 11.02
CA TYR A 424 10.46 13.71 10.60
C TYR A 424 11.27 14.16 11.82
N GLY A 425 12.58 14.30 11.66
CA GLY A 425 13.46 14.82 12.69
C GLY A 425 13.48 16.36 12.68
N SER A 426 13.79 16.96 13.84
CA SER A 426 13.81 18.42 14.00
C SER A 426 15.22 19.04 13.92
N TYR A 427 16.29 18.23 13.88
CA TYR A 427 17.68 18.70 14.02
C TYR A 427 18.60 18.19 12.90
N ALA A 428 18.83 18.99 11.86
CA ALA A 428 19.89 18.76 10.88
C ALA A 428 20.86 19.95 10.89
N GLY A 429 21.99 19.83 11.59
CA GLY A 429 23.02 20.88 11.63
C GLY A 429 24.13 20.60 12.64
N THR A 430 25.31 21.17 12.43
CA THR A 430 26.51 21.07 13.29
C THR A 430 26.52 22.07 14.45
N GLY A 431 25.41 22.80 14.67
CA GLY A 431 25.31 23.82 15.71
C GLY A 431 24.67 23.31 17.00
N ALA A 432 25.26 23.64 18.14
CA ALA A 432 24.72 23.38 19.48
C ALA A 432 23.56 24.32 19.89
N GLY A 433 22.93 25.00 18.91
CA GLY A 433 21.86 25.96 19.15
C GLY A 433 20.47 25.33 19.05
N TYR A 434 19.60 25.60 20.03
CA TYR A 434 18.20 25.14 20.11
C TYR A 434 17.24 25.76 19.07
N GLN A 435 17.73 26.44 18.04
CA GLN A 435 16.89 27.11 17.04
C GLN A 435 16.40 26.13 15.97
N SER A 436 15.50 25.23 16.39
CA SER A 436 14.80 24.21 15.59
C SER A 436 13.87 24.79 14.50
N GLU A 437 13.63 26.11 14.51
CA GLU A 437 12.62 26.76 13.65
C GLU A 437 13.10 26.98 12.21
N TYR A 438 14.42 26.98 11.96
CA TYR A 438 15.01 27.24 10.64
C TYR A 438 15.73 26.01 10.03
N THR A 439 15.74 24.87 10.73
CA THR A 439 16.39 23.65 10.26
C THR A 439 15.46 22.84 9.37
N ALA A 440 15.95 22.42 8.21
CA ALA A 440 15.19 21.57 7.31
C ALA A 440 14.84 20.24 8.01
N ARG A 441 13.57 19.85 7.94
CA ARG A 441 13.11 18.55 8.42
C ARG A 441 13.66 17.47 7.49
N PHE A 442 14.06 16.35 8.07
CA PHE A 442 14.52 15.19 7.30
C PHE A 442 13.74 13.95 7.77
N PRO A 443 13.42 13.02 6.87
CA PRO A 443 12.80 11.76 7.26
C PRO A 443 13.79 10.96 8.11
N THR A 444 13.35 10.52 9.30
CA THR A 444 14.10 9.56 10.11
C THR A 444 13.73 8.13 9.71
N HIS A 445 14.28 7.15 10.43
CA HIS A 445 13.87 5.75 10.30
C HIS A 445 12.76 5.36 11.28
N TYR A 446 12.28 6.29 12.10
CA TYR A 446 11.44 5.98 13.24
C TYR A 446 9.96 5.89 12.87
N GLY A 447 9.24 5.02 13.58
CA GLY A 447 7.79 4.91 13.56
C GLY A 447 7.19 5.06 14.95
N GLN A 448 5.88 5.32 15.02
CA GLN A 448 5.13 5.33 16.28
C GLN A 448 3.96 4.35 16.18
N VAL A 449 3.68 3.64 17.27
CA VAL A 449 2.47 2.79 17.40
C VAL A 449 1.73 3.17 18.68
N CYS A 450 0.46 3.49 18.53
CA CYS A 450 -0.44 3.95 19.59
C CYS A 450 -1.59 2.96 19.73
N CYS A 451 -1.76 2.32 20.88
CA CYS A 451 -2.88 1.43 21.15
C CYS A 451 -3.82 2.00 22.21
N TYR A 452 -5.12 1.78 22.01
CA TYR A 452 -6.18 2.29 22.86
C TYR A 452 -6.92 1.13 23.54
N ASP A 453 -7.31 1.33 24.80
CA ASP A 453 -8.11 0.37 25.55
C ASP A 453 -9.57 0.31 25.06
N ASP A 454 -10.41 -0.51 25.70
CA ASP A 454 -11.82 -0.66 25.31
C ASP A 454 -12.65 0.63 25.46
N THR A 455 -12.22 1.52 26.36
CA THR A 455 -12.84 2.84 26.57
C THR A 455 -12.32 3.90 25.60
N GLY A 456 -11.30 3.57 24.80
CA GLY A 456 -10.70 4.46 23.81
C GLY A 456 -9.62 5.38 24.37
N HIS A 457 -9.05 5.09 25.54
CA HIS A 457 -7.93 5.85 26.12
C HIS A 457 -6.58 5.24 25.75
N LEU A 458 -5.57 6.09 25.59
CA LEU A 458 -4.20 5.65 25.27
C LEU A 458 -3.66 4.76 26.39
N MET A 459 -3.22 3.57 26.01
CA MET A 459 -2.58 2.62 26.91
C MET A 459 -1.14 3.07 27.22
N GLN A 460 -0.64 2.84 28.44
CA GLN A 460 0.69 3.31 28.85
C GLN A 460 1.54 2.24 29.56
N THR A 461 2.85 2.25 29.31
CA THR A 461 3.84 1.36 29.93
C THR A 461 4.16 1.71 31.39
N SER A 462 3.86 2.94 31.84
CA SER A 462 4.19 3.45 33.18
C SER A 462 3.35 2.83 34.31
N TYR A 463 2.10 2.45 34.02
CA TYR A 463 1.17 1.92 35.03
C TYR A 463 1.29 0.41 35.27
N GLN A 464 1.80 -0.36 34.30
CA GLN A 464 1.65 -1.82 34.30
C GLN A 464 2.82 -2.63 33.71
N PRO A 465 4.10 -2.24 33.85
CA PRO A 465 5.21 -2.99 33.23
C PRO A 465 5.46 -4.37 33.87
N VAL A 466 4.60 -4.82 34.78
CA VAL A 466 4.80 -6.00 35.65
C VAL A 466 3.72 -7.08 35.47
N ILE A 467 2.57 -6.78 34.86
CA ILE A 467 1.46 -7.74 34.79
C ILE A 467 1.40 -8.36 33.39
N LYS A 468 1.90 -9.60 33.29
CA LYS A 468 1.45 -10.50 32.22
C LYS A 468 -0.04 -10.78 32.49
N VAL A 469 -0.95 -10.33 31.61
CA VAL A 469 -2.40 -10.54 31.77
C VAL A 469 -2.70 -12.04 31.84
N THR A 470 -1.92 -12.82 31.10
CA THR A 470 -1.77 -14.27 31.21
C THR A 470 -0.29 -14.63 31.02
N PRO A 471 0.21 -15.77 31.51
CA PRO A 471 1.63 -16.16 31.36
C PRO A 471 2.17 -16.06 29.92
N GLU A 472 1.30 -16.23 28.93
CA GLU A 472 1.61 -16.28 27.50
C GLU A 472 1.45 -14.93 26.78
N VAL A 473 0.75 -13.96 27.39
CA VAL A 473 0.42 -12.69 26.73
C VAL A 473 0.71 -11.48 27.61
N PRO A 474 1.79 -10.73 27.29
CA PRO A 474 2.13 -9.50 28.00
C PRO A 474 1.22 -8.35 27.57
N TYR A 475 0.97 -7.43 28.51
CA TYR A 475 0.35 -6.14 28.23
C TYR A 475 1.16 -5.38 27.17
N ASN A 476 0.52 -4.94 26.09
CA ASN A 476 1.15 -4.22 24.98
C ASN A 476 0.38 -2.93 24.64
N PRO A 477 0.85 -1.77 25.13
CA PRO A 477 0.21 -0.47 24.88
C PRO A 477 0.58 0.15 23.51
N GLY A 478 1.30 -0.57 22.65
CA GLY A 478 2.00 0.04 21.52
C GLY A 478 3.30 0.71 21.98
N PHE A 479 4.26 0.79 21.07
CA PHE A 479 5.58 1.34 21.35
C PHE A 479 6.19 2.02 20.11
N PRO A 480 7.07 3.01 20.31
CA PRO A 480 7.81 3.62 19.21
C PRO A 480 8.74 2.60 18.57
N MET A 481 8.89 2.66 17.25
CA MET A 481 9.72 1.73 16.49
C MET A 481 10.96 2.45 16.00
N ARG A 482 12.14 1.85 16.20
CA ARG A 482 13.39 2.41 15.67
C ARG A 482 13.44 2.28 14.16
N ALA A 483 12.91 1.19 13.62
CA ALA A 483 12.76 0.98 12.20
C ALA A 483 11.27 1.02 11.83
N TYR A 484 10.89 1.94 10.96
CA TYR A 484 9.53 2.05 10.49
C TYR A 484 9.11 0.75 9.80
N GLU A 485 7.92 0.24 10.16
CA GLU A 485 7.29 -0.99 9.64
C GLU A 485 7.45 -1.16 8.12
N PHE A 486 7.42 -0.04 7.42
CA PHE A 486 7.34 0.07 5.99
C PHE A 486 8.62 0.57 5.32
N GLY A 487 9.69 0.69 6.10
CA GLY A 487 11.01 1.07 5.67
C GLY A 487 11.13 2.54 5.28
N THR A 488 12.38 2.92 5.06
CA THR A 488 12.78 4.29 4.75
C THR A 488 13.62 4.25 3.48
N ALA A 489 13.29 5.08 2.50
CA ALA A 489 14.11 5.21 1.31
C ALA A 489 15.53 5.66 1.72
N PRO A 490 16.61 5.04 1.19
CA PRO A 490 16.69 4.19 0.00
C PRO A 490 16.58 2.66 0.19
N TYR A 491 16.11 2.16 1.35
CA TYR A 491 15.81 0.73 1.59
C TYR A 491 17.02 -0.23 1.54
N MET A 492 18.24 0.26 1.73
CA MET A 492 19.47 -0.54 1.56
C MET A 492 20.38 -0.58 2.80
N GLY A 493 20.12 0.29 3.79
CA GLY A 493 20.90 0.41 5.02
C GLY A 493 20.24 -0.19 6.25
N GLN A 494 20.85 0.08 7.41
CA GLN A 494 20.29 -0.26 8.72
C GLN A 494 18.95 0.45 8.92
N TYR A 495 17.97 -0.21 9.54
CA TYR A 495 16.64 0.34 9.83
C TYR A 495 15.77 0.65 8.60
N GLU A 496 16.28 0.51 7.39
CA GLU A 496 15.62 0.98 6.18
C GLU A 496 14.77 -0.08 5.48
N VAL A 497 15.03 -1.38 5.69
CA VAL A 497 14.42 -2.47 4.91
C VAL A 497 12.96 -2.71 5.36
N PRO A 498 11.95 -2.56 4.47
CA PRO A 498 10.55 -2.65 4.84
C PRO A 498 10.18 -4.00 5.46
N GLY A 499 9.50 -3.97 6.60
CA GLY A 499 9.17 -5.15 7.39
C GLY A 499 10.37 -5.74 8.11
N LEU A 500 11.43 -6.14 7.40
CA LEU A 500 12.56 -6.88 7.96
C LEU A 500 13.33 -6.09 9.03
N SER A 501 13.60 -4.81 8.80
CA SER A 501 14.29 -3.97 9.80
C SER A 501 13.49 -3.78 11.07
N ALA A 502 12.17 -3.58 10.95
CA ALA A 502 11.24 -3.54 12.08
C ALA A 502 11.23 -4.87 12.85
N PHE A 503 11.28 -6.00 12.14
CA PHE A 503 11.40 -7.32 12.78
C PHE A 503 12.71 -7.47 13.54
N HIS A 504 13.83 -7.02 12.97
CA HIS A 504 15.15 -7.14 13.58
C HIS A 504 15.32 -6.31 14.86
N ASN A 505 14.87 -5.05 14.82
CA ASN A 505 15.18 -4.04 15.82
C ASN A 505 14.08 -3.83 16.87
N ASP A 506 12.82 -4.18 16.56
CA ASP A 506 11.67 -3.85 17.41
C ASP A 506 10.81 -5.08 17.73
N TYR A 507 10.29 -5.82 16.74
CA TYR A 507 9.38 -6.94 17.02
C TYR A 507 10.07 -8.15 17.65
N MET A 508 11.20 -8.62 17.12
CA MET A 508 11.88 -9.78 17.71
C MET A 508 12.37 -9.51 19.12
N PRO A 509 12.98 -8.35 19.43
CA PRO A 509 13.30 -8.00 20.81
C PRO A 509 12.09 -8.02 21.74
N TYR A 510 10.92 -7.56 21.29
CA TYR A 510 9.69 -7.72 22.06
C TYR A 510 9.39 -9.20 22.35
N PHE A 511 9.41 -10.08 21.34
CA PHE A 511 9.18 -11.51 21.57
C PHE A 511 10.22 -12.15 22.50
N LEU A 512 11.50 -11.83 22.33
CA LEU A 512 12.59 -12.35 23.16
C LEU A 512 12.45 -11.91 24.63
N CYS A 513 12.25 -10.61 24.86
CA CYS A 513 12.20 -10.02 26.19
C CYS A 513 10.87 -10.25 26.93
N CYS A 514 9.74 -10.22 26.23
CA CYS A 514 8.41 -10.23 26.84
C CYS A 514 7.69 -11.57 26.78
N LYS A 515 7.86 -12.32 25.70
CA LYS A 515 7.07 -13.55 25.44
C LYS A 515 7.85 -14.81 25.74
N PHE A 516 9.09 -14.91 25.26
CA PHE A 516 9.91 -16.11 25.39
C PHE A 516 10.67 -16.18 26.72
N ALA A 517 11.11 -15.04 27.25
CA ALA A 517 11.73 -14.99 28.58
C ALA A 517 10.70 -14.96 29.73
N ASP A 518 11.08 -15.53 30.88
CA ASP A 518 10.28 -15.47 32.11
C ASP A 518 10.40 -14.10 32.83
N PHE A 519 11.43 -13.31 32.50
CA PHE A 519 11.68 -12.01 33.11
C PHE A 519 10.67 -10.93 32.68
N ARG A 520 10.56 -9.86 33.46
CA ARG A 520 9.63 -8.75 33.23
C ARG A 520 9.98 -8.01 31.94
N CYS A 521 8.96 -7.63 31.16
CA CYS A 521 9.03 -6.76 29.98
C CYS A 521 9.71 -5.39 30.20
N GLN A 522 10.12 -5.08 31.43
CA GLN A 522 10.73 -3.82 31.84
C GLN A 522 11.95 -3.45 30.98
N MET A 523 12.83 -4.41 30.66
CA MET A 523 14.01 -4.12 29.83
C MET A 523 13.61 -3.61 28.44
N PHE A 524 12.60 -4.23 27.83
CA PHE A 524 12.08 -3.77 26.54
C PHE A 524 11.47 -2.38 26.65
N TYR A 525 10.55 -2.16 27.60
CA TYR A 525 9.87 -0.87 27.74
C TYR A 525 10.76 0.27 28.26
N TRP A 526 11.92 -0.03 28.85
CA TRP A 526 12.93 0.99 29.13
C TRP A 526 13.57 1.55 27.85
N ARG A 527 13.72 0.72 26.81
CA ARG A 527 14.21 1.15 25.49
C ARG A 527 13.09 1.56 24.54
N ARG A 528 11.85 1.13 24.82
CA ARG A 528 10.66 1.33 23.99
C ARG A 528 9.47 1.78 24.83
N PRO A 529 9.57 2.90 25.57
CA PRO A 529 8.45 3.39 26.38
C PRO A 529 7.28 3.80 25.48
N SER A 530 6.04 3.50 25.86
CA SER A 530 4.88 4.01 25.14
C SER A 530 4.81 5.53 25.23
N SER A 531 4.17 6.16 24.24
CA SER A 531 3.91 7.60 24.28
C SER A 531 3.02 8.01 25.46
N GLY A 532 3.25 9.22 25.97
CA GLY A 532 2.48 9.80 27.08
C GLY A 532 1.39 10.78 26.65
N CYS A 533 1.24 11.03 25.34
CA CYS A 533 0.35 12.02 24.73
C CYS A 533 0.54 13.49 25.15
N GLN A 534 1.60 13.80 25.92
CA GLN A 534 1.81 15.13 26.51
C GLN A 534 2.11 16.21 25.45
N GLU A 535 2.82 15.83 24.39
CA GLU A 535 3.19 16.72 23.29
C GLU A 535 2.20 16.63 22.11
N TYR A 536 1.12 15.83 22.24
CA TYR A 536 0.16 15.68 21.16
C TYR A 536 -0.66 16.96 20.96
N GLN A 537 -0.57 17.51 19.75
CA GLN A 537 -1.39 18.62 19.29
C GLN A 537 -2.40 18.11 18.25
N PRO A 538 -3.71 18.33 18.46
CA PRO A 538 -4.73 17.89 17.51
C PRO A 538 -4.60 18.63 16.16
N PRO A 539 -4.90 17.97 15.04
CA PRO A 539 -4.98 18.62 13.74
C PRO A 539 -6.27 19.44 13.60
N ALA A 540 -6.26 20.41 12.70
CA ALA A 540 -7.47 21.10 12.27
C ALA A 540 -8.27 20.17 11.34
N TYR A 541 -9.54 19.94 11.66
CA TYR A 541 -10.40 18.96 10.99
C TYR A 541 -11.60 19.65 10.36
N GLY A 542 -11.89 19.34 9.10
CA GLY A 542 -13.07 19.86 8.38
C GLY A 542 -13.78 18.75 7.60
N GLU A 543 -15.09 18.87 7.42
CA GLU A 543 -15.92 17.90 6.71
C GLU A 543 -16.86 18.58 5.70
N GLY A 544 -16.90 18.04 4.47
CA GLY A 544 -17.90 18.37 3.46
C GLY A 544 -18.85 17.19 3.30
N MET A 545 -20.12 17.41 3.62
CA MET A 545 -21.17 16.41 3.46
C MET A 545 -21.79 16.52 2.07
N GLY A 546 -22.10 15.37 1.47
CA GLY A 546 -22.38 15.22 0.05
C GLY A 546 -23.52 16.07 -0.52
N ALA A 547 -24.38 16.70 0.27
CA ALA A 547 -25.42 17.64 -0.18
C ALA A 547 -25.00 19.13 -0.12
N GLY A 548 -23.70 19.42 -0.11
CA GLY A 548 -23.17 20.79 -0.13
C GLY A 548 -23.10 21.46 1.25
N THR A 549 -23.17 20.71 2.35
CA THR A 549 -22.95 21.23 3.71
C THR A 549 -21.47 21.14 4.06
N PHE A 550 -20.86 22.26 4.43
CA PHE A 550 -19.45 22.35 4.77
C PHE A 550 -19.27 22.78 6.22
N ASN A 551 -18.45 22.01 6.94
CA ASN A 551 -17.83 22.37 8.20
C ASN A 551 -16.34 22.55 7.92
N THR A 552 -15.87 23.78 7.97
CA THR A 552 -14.49 24.15 7.61
C THR A 552 -13.50 23.76 8.70
N ILE A 553 -12.20 23.83 8.38
CA ILE A 553 -11.12 23.59 9.35
C ILE A 553 -11.01 24.69 10.43
N ASP A 554 -11.67 25.84 10.21
CA ASP A 554 -11.78 26.95 11.15
C ASP A 554 -13.10 26.92 11.95
N ASN A 555 -13.87 25.83 11.89
CA ASN A 555 -15.18 25.65 12.53
C ASN A 555 -16.35 26.48 11.95
N ASP A 556 -16.16 27.22 10.84
CA ASP A 556 -17.26 27.86 10.11
C ASP A 556 -18.15 26.81 9.44
N LYS A 557 -19.47 27.03 9.49
CA LYS A 557 -20.48 26.14 8.92
C LYS A 557 -21.31 26.88 7.88
N PHE A 558 -21.46 26.33 6.69
CA PHE A 558 -22.31 26.91 5.65
C PHE A 558 -22.85 25.85 4.69
N ILE A 559 -23.92 26.19 3.96
CA ILE A 559 -24.43 25.36 2.86
C ILE A 559 -24.15 26.10 1.54
N PHE A 560 -23.55 25.38 0.59
CA PHE A 560 -23.11 25.91 -0.70
C PHE A 560 -23.59 25.02 -1.84
N ASN A 561 -24.43 25.60 -2.71
CA ASN A 561 -25.07 24.90 -3.84
C ASN A 561 -24.68 25.51 -5.19
N GLU A 562 -23.41 25.40 -5.58
CA GLU A 562 -22.94 25.89 -6.88
C GLU A 562 -22.16 24.80 -7.63
N PRO A 563 -22.50 24.52 -8.90
CA PRO A 563 -21.80 23.54 -9.70
C PRO A 563 -20.46 24.09 -10.21
N GLY A 564 -19.43 23.25 -10.25
CA GLY A 564 -18.11 23.63 -10.70
C GLY A 564 -16.99 22.85 -10.02
N VAL A 565 -15.75 23.18 -10.39
CA VAL A 565 -14.56 22.71 -9.69
C VAL A 565 -14.08 23.82 -8.78
N PHE A 566 -13.91 23.51 -7.50
CA PHE A 566 -13.48 24.47 -6.49
C PHE A 566 -12.18 24.01 -5.84
N ASN A 567 -11.27 24.96 -5.61
CA ASN A 567 -10.10 24.77 -4.77
C ASN A 567 -10.57 24.59 -3.31
N ALA A 568 -10.60 23.35 -2.83
CA ALA A 568 -11.07 23.03 -1.49
C ALA A 568 -10.04 23.41 -0.42
N LEU A 569 -8.77 23.15 -0.69
CA LEU A 569 -7.66 23.53 0.17
C LEU A 569 -6.41 23.78 -0.68
N HIS A 570 -5.79 24.93 -0.49
CA HIS A 570 -4.51 25.27 -1.08
C HIS A 570 -3.54 25.75 0.01
N ILE A 571 -2.36 25.13 0.04
CA ILE A 571 -1.25 25.52 0.91
C ILE A 571 -0.05 25.83 0.01
N PRO A 572 0.47 27.06 -0.01
CA PRO A 572 1.66 27.41 -0.80
C PRO A 572 2.92 26.76 -0.22
N GLN A 573 3.89 26.51 -1.09
CA GLN A 573 5.20 25.99 -0.70
C GLN A 573 5.95 27.00 0.17
N THR A 574 6.61 26.53 1.23
CA THR A 574 7.54 27.32 2.05
C THR A 574 8.92 26.64 2.07
N SER A 575 9.88 27.19 2.83
CA SER A 575 11.18 26.57 3.01
C SER A 575 11.12 25.24 3.79
N THR A 576 10.06 25.01 4.57
CA THR A 576 9.92 23.85 5.46
C THR A 576 8.72 22.97 5.14
N THR A 577 7.76 23.44 4.34
CA THR A 577 6.54 22.71 3.99
C THR A 577 6.30 22.63 2.48
N PRO A 578 5.82 21.48 1.97
CA PRO A 578 5.49 21.33 0.55
C PRO A 578 4.21 22.07 0.17
N GLU A 579 4.04 22.35 -1.12
CA GLU A 579 2.78 22.84 -1.68
C GLU A 579 1.72 21.73 -1.61
N VAL A 580 0.47 22.09 -1.28
CA VAL A 580 -0.67 21.17 -1.28
C VAL A 580 -1.82 21.78 -2.08
N LYS A 581 -2.42 20.99 -2.97
CA LYS A 581 -3.56 21.35 -3.82
C LYS A 581 -4.63 20.28 -3.71
N ILE A 582 -5.81 20.67 -3.24
CA ILE A 582 -7.00 19.83 -3.15
C ILE A 582 -8.13 20.53 -3.87
N GLN A 583 -8.69 19.87 -4.88
CA GLN A 583 -9.86 20.34 -5.62
C GLN A 583 -11.02 19.38 -5.44
N ILE A 584 -12.22 19.92 -5.35
CA ILE A 584 -13.46 19.14 -5.33
C ILE A 584 -14.32 19.51 -6.53
N ARG A 585 -15.05 18.50 -7.04
CA ARG A 585 -16.00 18.67 -8.12
C ARG A 585 -17.43 18.58 -7.58
N LEU A 586 -18.15 19.68 -7.70
CA LEU A 586 -19.56 19.81 -7.37
C LEU A 586 -20.38 19.71 -8.66
N GLU A 587 -21.30 18.76 -8.72
CA GLU A 587 -22.24 18.59 -9.83
C GLU A 587 -23.67 18.69 -9.29
N ARG A 588 -24.62 19.14 -10.11
CA ARG A 588 -26.03 19.11 -9.70
C ARG A 588 -26.50 17.67 -9.52
N TYR A 589 -27.24 17.43 -8.44
CA TYR A 589 -27.78 16.11 -8.18
C TYR A 589 -28.85 15.78 -9.24
N PRO A 590 -28.79 14.60 -9.87
CA PRO A 590 -29.75 14.17 -10.86
C PRO A 590 -31.14 14.00 -10.25
N ASP A 591 -32.19 14.49 -10.92
CA ASP A 591 -33.57 14.13 -10.58
C ASP A 591 -33.81 12.67 -10.95
N ARG A 592 -33.91 11.84 -9.91
CA ARG A 592 -34.11 10.39 -10.04
C ARG A 592 -35.58 9.98 -10.01
N ARG A 593 -36.52 10.93 -10.11
CA ARG A 593 -37.94 10.62 -10.33
C ARG A 593 -38.23 10.08 -11.73
N VAL A 594 -37.30 10.29 -12.67
CA VAL A 594 -37.41 9.81 -14.05
C VAL A 594 -37.10 8.31 -14.10
N ASP A 595 -37.97 7.54 -14.77
CA ASP A 595 -37.79 6.09 -14.92
C ASP A 595 -36.65 5.77 -15.90
N PHE A 596 -35.54 5.24 -15.37
CA PHE A 596 -34.38 4.81 -16.15
C PHE A 596 -34.67 3.62 -17.09
N SER A 597 -35.82 2.95 -16.99
CA SER A 597 -36.21 1.85 -17.88
C SER A 597 -36.46 2.28 -19.33
N LEU A 598 -36.68 3.58 -19.56
CA LEU A 598 -36.96 4.17 -20.88
C LEU A 598 -35.69 4.53 -21.67
N LEU A 599 -34.50 4.31 -21.08
CA LEU A 599 -33.19 4.52 -21.70
C LEU A 599 -33.10 3.80 -23.05
N GLY A 600 -32.94 4.56 -24.13
CA GLY A 600 -32.77 4.02 -25.49
C GLY A 600 -34.06 3.64 -26.23
N ARG A 601 -35.26 3.83 -25.64
CA ARG A 601 -36.54 3.62 -26.35
C ARG A 601 -37.26 4.90 -26.78
N GLY A 602 -36.93 6.07 -26.20
CA GLY A 602 -37.56 7.35 -26.59
C GLY A 602 -37.01 8.62 -25.94
N MET A 603 -35.94 8.52 -25.14
CA MET A 603 -35.34 9.64 -24.43
C MET A 603 -33.81 9.56 -24.53
N ALA A 604 -33.15 10.68 -24.80
CA ALA A 604 -31.70 10.76 -24.84
C ALA A 604 -31.11 10.69 -23.41
N GLN A 605 -29.88 10.18 -23.26
CA GLN A 605 -29.18 10.04 -21.97
C GLN A 605 -29.13 11.36 -21.18
N GLN A 606 -29.02 12.49 -21.89
CA GLN A 606 -28.97 13.84 -21.32
C GLN A 606 -30.31 14.31 -20.73
N ASP A 607 -31.44 13.84 -21.27
CA ASP A 607 -32.80 14.27 -20.86
C ASP A 607 -33.35 13.45 -19.70
N LEU A 608 -32.71 12.31 -19.38
CA LEU A 608 -33.04 11.44 -18.25
C LEU A 608 -32.67 12.04 -16.89
N VAL A 609 -31.89 13.11 -16.89
CA VAL A 609 -31.34 13.73 -15.68
C VAL A 609 -31.73 15.21 -15.67
N GLN A 610 -32.94 15.52 -15.23
CA GLN A 610 -33.28 16.90 -14.88
C GLN A 610 -32.44 17.28 -13.65
N PRO A 611 -31.56 18.28 -13.69
CA PRO A 611 -30.74 18.59 -12.54
C PRO A 611 -31.58 19.30 -11.47
N THR A 612 -31.49 18.84 -10.22
CA THR A 612 -32.07 19.55 -9.07
C THR A 612 -31.27 20.82 -8.74
N ASN A 613 -31.80 21.71 -7.90
CA ASN A 613 -31.08 22.90 -7.43
C ASN A 613 -30.04 22.61 -6.33
N THR A 614 -29.80 21.35 -6.00
CA THR A 614 -28.82 20.95 -4.98
C THR A 614 -27.59 20.38 -5.66
N THR A 615 -26.41 20.78 -5.20
CA THR A 615 -25.14 20.24 -5.72
C THR A 615 -24.55 19.22 -4.77
N VAL A 616 -23.88 18.23 -5.35
CA VAL A 616 -23.27 17.14 -4.61
C VAL A 616 -21.80 16.98 -4.98
N ILE A 617 -21.01 16.55 -4.00
CA ILE A 617 -19.60 16.22 -4.22
C ILE A 617 -19.54 14.92 -5.00
N THR A 618 -18.99 14.97 -6.21
CA THR A 618 -18.85 13.80 -7.09
C THR A 618 -17.41 13.39 -7.32
N GLY A 619 -16.44 14.24 -6.97
CA GLY A 619 -15.03 13.88 -7.10
C GLY A 619 -14.10 14.78 -6.30
N VAL A 620 -12.93 14.24 -6.01
CA VAL A 620 -11.83 14.90 -5.29
C VAL A 620 -10.55 14.66 -6.08
N ALA A 621 -9.74 15.70 -6.28
CA ALA A 621 -8.43 15.64 -6.89
C ALA A 621 -7.39 16.21 -5.92
N ILE A 622 -6.26 15.52 -5.77
CA ILE A 622 -5.27 15.80 -4.72
C ILE A 622 -3.87 15.70 -5.31
N GLU A 623 -3.04 16.68 -5.01
CA GLU A 623 -1.64 16.75 -5.43
C GLU A 623 -0.83 17.59 -4.43
N ALA A 624 0.39 17.17 -4.15
CA ALA A 624 1.39 17.95 -3.42
C ALA A 624 2.75 17.92 -4.13
N THR A 625 3.67 18.80 -3.72
CA THR A 625 5.03 18.87 -4.30
C THR A 625 5.69 17.48 -4.31
N GLY A 626 6.12 17.01 -5.48
CA GLY A 626 6.83 15.74 -5.63
C GLY A 626 5.98 14.46 -5.55
N THR A 627 4.66 14.59 -5.40
CA THR A 627 3.72 13.45 -5.27
C THR A 627 3.01 13.09 -6.57
N ASP A 628 2.48 11.87 -6.68
CA ASP A 628 1.57 11.50 -7.77
C ASP A 628 0.17 12.09 -7.55
N ARG A 629 -0.43 12.65 -8.61
CA ARG A 629 -1.81 13.16 -8.57
C ARG A 629 -2.81 12.01 -8.39
N VAL A 630 -3.73 12.19 -7.44
CA VAL A 630 -4.81 11.24 -7.12
C VAL A 630 -6.17 11.84 -7.46
N HIS A 631 -6.98 11.08 -8.19
CA HIS A 631 -8.40 11.38 -8.42
C HIS A 631 -9.27 10.29 -7.82
N ILE A 632 -10.25 10.70 -7.03
CA ILE A 632 -11.30 9.82 -6.52
C ILE A 632 -12.63 10.37 -7.02
N VAL A 633 -13.32 9.60 -7.84
CA VAL A 633 -14.55 10.03 -8.50
C VAL A 633 -15.67 9.03 -8.25
N ALA A 634 -16.86 9.51 -7.88
CA ALA A 634 -18.07 8.71 -7.80
C ALA A 634 -18.43 8.16 -9.18
N ARG A 635 -18.66 6.85 -9.27
CA ARG A 635 -19.12 6.24 -10.53
C ARG A 635 -20.58 6.63 -10.77
N LYS A 636 -20.96 6.74 -12.04
CA LYS A 636 -22.36 6.99 -12.47
C LYS A 636 -23.21 5.73 -12.28
N ASP A 637 -24.52 5.87 -12.15
CA ASP A 637 -25.43 4.83 -11.65
C ASP A 637 -25.35 3.48 -12.39
N THR A 638 -25.17 3.48 -13.71
CA THR A 638 -25.05 2.25 -14.51
C THR A 638 -23.72 1.51 -14.34
N ARG A 639 -22.73 2.10 -13.65
CA ARG A 639 -21.35 1.58 -13.51
C ARG A 639 -20.97 1.22 -12.07
N ARG A 640 -21.96 1.12 -11.17
CA ARG A 640 -21.76 1.02 -9.71
C ARG A 640 -21.93 -0.39 -9.12
N PHE A 641 -22.11 -1.41 -9.95
CA PHE A 641 -22.39 -2.79 -9.50
C PHE A 641 -21.25 -3.41 -8.68
N ARG A 642 -19.99 -3.24 -9.11
CA ARG A 642 -18.81 -3.81 -8.43
C ARG A 642 -18.06 -2.80 -7.57
N TYR A 643 -17.87 -1.58 -8.09
CA TYR A 643 -17.16 -0.50 -7.39
C TYR A 643 -18.05 0.73 -7.35
N ARG A 644 -18.09 1.43 -6.21
CA ARG A 644 -18.87 2.66 -6.07
C ARG A 644 -18.10 3.90 -6.53
N THR A 645 -16.79 3.89 -6.35
CA THR A 645 -15.86 4.96 -6.70
C THR A 645 -14.77 4.46 -7.65
N SER A 646 -14.13 5.38 -8.37
CA SER A 646 -12.95 5.12 -9.19
C SER A 646 -11.76 5.84 -8.58
N ILE A 647 -10.69 5.10 -8.30
CA ILE A 647 -9.44 5.63 -7.76
C ILE A 647 -8.41 5.63 -8.88
N ILE A 648 -7.97 6.80 -9.31
CA ILE A 648 -7.03 7.00 -10.40
C ILE A 648 -5.78 7.66 -9.83
N VAL A 649 -4.62 7.05 -10.03
CA VAL A 649 -3.32 7.57 -9.56
C VAL A 649 -2.37 7.65 -10.74
N GLY A 650 -1.84 8.85 -11.02
CA GLY A 650 -0.99 9.08 -12.20
C GLY A 650 -1.69 8.65 -13.50
N ASN A 651 -2.96 9.02 -13.65
CA ASN A 651 -3.84 8.69 -14.79
C ASN A 651 -4.12 7.19 -15.01
N ILE A 652 -3.81 6.34 -14.03
CA ILE A 652 -4.08 4.90 -14.10
C ILE A 652 -5.11 4.52 -13.05
N LEU A 653 -6.17 3.85 -13.49
CA LEU A 653 -7.18 3.28 -12.60
C LEU A 653 -6.56 2.17 -11.73
N ARG A 654 -6.69 2.31 -10.40
CA ARG A 654 -6.16 1.38 -9.39
C ARG A 654 -7.30 0.65 -8.68
N TYR A 655 -7.06 -0.61 -8.34
CA TYR A 655 -8.03 -1.48 -7.67
C TYR A 655 -7.44 -1.98 -6.35
N PHE A 656 -8.28 -2.07 -5.31
CA PHE A 656 -7.88 -2.40 -3.93
C PHE A 656 -8.45 -3.75 -3.44
N ASP A 657 -8.88 -4.62 -4.37
CA ASP A 657 -9.50 -5.92 -4.05
C ASP A 657 -8.53 -6.89 -3.38
N THR A 658 -7.31 -7.01 -3.93
CA THR A 658 -6.29 -7.94 -3.44
C THR A 658 -5.48 -7.35 -2.29
N MET A 659 -5.29 -6.03 -2.30
CA MET A 659 -4.52 -5.31 -1.29
C MET A 659 -5.18 -3.96 -1.01
N ARG A 660 -5.61 -3.81 0.24
CA ARG A 660 -6.35 -2.64 0.73
C ARG A 660 -5.47 -1.42 1.06
N LEU A 661 -4.16 -1.60 1.19
CA LEU A 661 -3.18 -0.55 1.44
C LEU A 661 -2.21 -0.48 0.27
N GLN A 662 -2.10 0.65 -0.42
CA GLN A 662 -1.17 0.83 -1.55
C GLN A 662 -0.43 2.16 -1.44
N ARG A 663 0.88 2.09 -1.59
CA ARG A 663 1.82 3.20 -1.59
C ARG A 663 2.23 3.60 -3.01
N PHE A 664 2.14 4.89 -3.29
CA PHE A 664 2.56 5.55 -4.53
C PHE A 664 3.62 6.60 -4.21
N LYS A 665 4.09 7.35 -5.20
CA LYS A 665 5.12 8.36 -4.98
C LYS A 665 4.60 9.47 -4.06
N GLY A 666 5.07 9.49 -2.81
CA GLY A 666 4.71 10.47 -1.79
C GLY A 666 3.24 10.44 -1.32
N VAL A 667 2.49 9.40 -1.70
CA VAL A 667 1.08 9.23 -1.35
C VAL A 667 0.81 7.81 -0.87
N LEU A 668 0.16 7.70 0.29
CA LEU A 668 -0.36 6.44 0.80
C LEU A 668 -1.88 6.43 0.67
N ILE A 669 -2.42 5.39 0.01
CA ILE A 669 -3.86 5.20 -0.13
C ILE A 669 -4.26 3.90 0.56
N TYR A 670 -5.28 3.94 1.40
CA TYR A 670 -5.87 2.73 1.93
C TYR A 670 -7.40 2.77 1.91
N VAL A 671 -7.99 1.59 1.76
CA VAL A 671 -9.43 1.40 1.70
C VAL A 671 -9.85 0.50 2.86
N ASN A 672 -10.74 1.02 3.70
CA ASN A 672 -11.28 0.29 4.83
C ASN A 672 -12.36 -0.70 4.38
N ASN A 673 -12.60 -1.74 5.17
CA ASN A 673 -13.70 -2.65 4.97
C ASN A 673 -15.05 -1.94 5.11
N VAL A 674 -15.99 -2.53 4.37
CA VAL A 674 -17.19 -1.91 3.89
C VAL A 674 -18.28 -1.93 4.98
N GLU A 675 -18.58 -0.80 5.61
CA GLU A 675 -19.82 -0.66 6.37
C GLU A 675 -20.99 -0.59 5.39
N ARG A 676 -21.95 -1.52 5.49
CA ARG A 676 -23.19 -1.52 4.70
C ARG A 676 -23.01 -1.49 3.16
N GLY A 677 -21.97 -2.11 2.62
CA GLY A 677 -21.74 -2.10 1.16
C GLY A 677 -21.02 -0.85 0.60
N GLN A 678 -20.61 0.12 1.44
CA GLN A 678 -19.88 1.33 1.02
C GLN A 678 -18.38 1.33 1.44
N PRO A 679 -17.43 1.56 0.51
CA PRO A 679 -16.01 1.63 0.84
C PRO A 679 -15.62 3.03 1.37
N GLU A 680 -14.79 3.08 2.42
CA GLU A 680 -14.13 4.31 2.89
C GLU A 680 -12.70 4.34 2.37
N ILE A 681 -12.31 5.44 1.72
CA ILE A 681 -11.02 5.63 1.10
C ILE A 681 -10.27 6.72 1.86
N TYR A 682 -9.02 6.44 2.20
CA TYR A 682 -8.12 7.37 2.86
C TYR A 682 -6.94 7.65 1.95
N VAL A 683 -6.60 8.93 1.80
CA VAL A 683 -5.43 9.39 1.04
C VAL A 683 -4.59 10.26 1.95
N VAL A 684 -3.33 9.86 2.13
CA VAL A 684 -2.37 10.54 3.01
C VAL A 684 -1.21 11.05 2.16
N LEU A 685 -0.93 12.35 2.28
CA LEU A 685 0.23 12.99 1.69
C LEU A 685 1.39 12.89 2.69
N GLU A 686 2.41 12.06 2.40
CA GLU A 686 3.40 11.64 3.40
C GLU A 686 4.27 12.79 3.93
N GLU A 687 4.74 13.67 3.05
CA GLU A 687 5.60 14.82 3.43
C GLU A 687 4.78 15.97 4.04
N ALA A 688 3.60 16.24 3.48
CA ALA A 688 2.70 17.26 3.99
C ALA A 688 2.04 16.85 5.32
N GLN A 689 1.94 15.54 5.59
CA GLN A 689 1.16 14.96 6.69
C GLN A 689 -0.31 15.43 6.69
N VAL A 690 -0.85 15.73 5.51
CA VAL A 690 -2.27 16.09 5.30
C VAL A 690 -3.00 14.84 4.85
N GLY A 691 -4.10 14.52 5.52
CA GLY A 691 -4.92 13.35 5.22
C GLY A 691 -6.32 13.75 4.79
N ILE A 692 -6.89 12.98 3.86
CA ILE A 692 -8.28 13.11 3.46
C ILE A 692 -8.97 11.75 3.56
N ARG A 693 -10.23 11.76 4.00
CA ARG A 693 -11.12 10.60 3.99
C ARG A 693 -12.26 10.90 3.03
N ILE A 694 -12.45 10.02 2.06
CA ILE A 694 -13.55 10.04 1.11
C ILE A 694 -14.39 8.80 1.37
N ARG A 695 -15.66 8.99 1.66
CA ARG A 695 -16.61 7.89 1.79
C ARG A 695 -17.89 8.24 1.07
N GLU A 696 -18.69 7.24 0.78
CA GLU A 696 -20.02 7.50 0.28
C GLU A 696 -20.94 7.99 1.41
N SER A 697 -21.88 8.87 1.08
CA SER A 697 -22.72 9.54 2.08
C SER A 697 -23.84 8.63 2.57
N TYR A 698 -24.01 8.58 3.91
CA TYR A 698 -25.18 7.97 4.57
C TYR A 698 -26.37 8.93 4.72
N ALA A 699 -26.27 10.16 4.21
CA ALA A 699 -27.31 11.17 4.41
C ALA A 699 -28.65 10.77 3.74
N ILE A 700 -28.59 9.96 2.68
CA ILE A 700 -29.76 9.42 1.97
C ILE A 700 -29.43 7.99 1.54
N ASP A 701 -29.83 7.03 2.38
CA ASP A 701 -29.82 5.60 2.04
C ASP A 701 -31.21 5.20 1.51
N VAL A 702 -31.25 4.44 0.41
CA VAL A 702 -32.50 3.85 -0.09
C VAL A 702 -32.38 2.34 -0.13
N ASP A 703 -33.23 1.68 0.65
CA ASP A 703 -33.40 0.24 0.64
C ASP A 703 -34.31 -0.14 -0.55
N ARG A 704 -33.74 -0.65 -1.65
CA ARG A 704 -34.55 -1.20 -2.75
C ARG A 704 -35.02 -2.62 -2.47
N TYR A 705 -34.26 -3.37 -1.67
CA TYR A 705 -34.59 -4.71 -1.18
C TYR A 705 -34.14 -4.82 0.28
N SER A 706 -34.78 -5.69 1.07
CA SER A 706 -34.53 -5.83 2.51
C SER A 706 -33.06 -6.07 2.90
N ASN A 707 -32.21 -6.49 1.95
CA ASN A 707 -30.80 -6.83 2.15
C ASN A 707 -29.85 -6.09 1.20
N TYR A 708 -30.31 -5.14 0.38
CA TYR A 708 -29.46 -4.38 -0.56
C TYR A 708 -29.63 -2.88 -0.37
N GLN A 709 -28.61 -2.29 0.27
CA GLN A 709 -28.44 -0.84 0.38
C GLN A 709 -27.66 -0.33 -0.83
N GLU A 710 -28.31 0.52 -1.62
CA GLU A 710 -27.66 1.28 -2.67
C GLU A 710 -27.48 2.72 -2.22
N SER A 711 -26.23 3.16 -2.22
CA SER A 711 -25.87 4.54 -2.03
C SER A 711 -26.22 5.35 -3.28
N MET A 712 -26.39 6.66 -3.12
CA MET A 712 -26.87 7.55 -4.18
C MET A 712 -25.74 8.24 -4.98
N GLY A 713 -24.48 7.81 -4.86
CA GLY A 713 -23.37 8.37 -5.66
C GLY A 713 -22.91 9.74 -5.18
N MET A 714 -23.13 10.05 -3.91
CA MET A 714 -22.75 11.30 -3.25
C MET A 714 -21.57 11.04 -2.32
N LEU A 715 -20.52 11.86 -2.38
CA LEU A 715 -19.33 11.68 -1.54
C LEU A 715 -19.36 12.60 -0.32
N ASN A 716 -19.02 12.06 0.84
CA ASN A 716 -18.60 12.84 2.00
C ASN A 716 -17.07 12.89 2.02
N ILE A 717 -16.53 14.07 2.31
CA ILE A 717 -15.09 14.31 2.41
C ILE A 717 -14.76 14.81 3.81
N ALA A 718 -13.66 14.36 4.39
CA ALA A 718 -13.10 14.93 5.61
C ALA A 718 -11.61 15.18 5.43
N ILE A 719 -11.13 16.35 5.80
CA ILE A 719 -9.74 16.79 5.65
C ILE A 719 -9.14 17.04 7.03
N SER A 720 -7.90 16.59 7.22
CA SER A 720 -7.12 16.81 8.44
C SER A 720 -5.83 17.54 8.08
N VAL A 721 -5.62 18.71 8.66
CA VAL A 721 -4.43 19.56 8.47
C VAL A 721 -3.62 19.61 9.77
N PRO A 722 -2.34 19.21 9.75
CA PRO A 722 -1.54 19.15 10.97
C PRO A 722 -1.20 20.57 11.49
N PRO A 723 -0.98 20.71 12.81
CA PRO A 723 -0.70 21.99 13.49
C PRO A 723 0.54 22.72 12.97
N GLN A 724 1.48 22.02 12.30
CA GLN A 724 2.66 22.62 11.69
C GLN A 724 2.35 23.69 10.63
N TYR A 725 1.12 23.71 10.10
CA TYR A 725 0.67 24.74 9.17
C TYR A 725 0.06 25.97 9.86
N GLY A 726 0.01 26.00 11.19
CA GLY A 726 -0.46 27.14 11.96
C GLY A 726 -1.97 27.29 12.08
N VAL A 727 -2.76 26.30 11.62
CA VAL A 727 -4.21 26.32 11.79
C VAL A 727 -4.56 25.79 13.17
N ARG A 728 -5.27 26.59 13.95
CA ARG A 728 -5.73 26.17 15.28
C ARG A 728 -7.05 25.38 15.16
N PRO A 729 -7.18 24.23 15.83
CA PRO A 729 -8.41 23.41 15.79
C PRO A 729 -9.63 24.07 16.45
N ASP A 730 -9.42 25.04 17.34
CA ASP A 730 -10.50 25.81 17.97
C ASP A 730 -11.11 26.87 17.04
N GLY A 731 -10.46 27.14 15.90
CA GLY A 731 -10.84 28.17 14.94
C GLY A 731 -10.41 29.58 15.37
N ASP A 732 -9.69 29.75 16.48
CA ASP A 732 -9.26 31.08 16.94
C ASP A 732 -8.16 31.64 16.03
N LYS A 733 -8.42 32.83 15.48
CA LYS A 733 -7.52 33.55 14.56
C LYS A 733 -6.82 34.73 15.23
N THR A 734 -6.94 34.90 16.55
CA THR A 734 -6.27 36.00 17.26
C THR A 734 -4.76 35.93 17.04
N ARG A 735 -4.19 37.04 16.55
CA ARG A 735 -2.75 37.17 16.23
C ARG A 735 -2.22 36.15 15.22
N GLU A 736 -3.08 35.54 14.41
CA GLU A 736 -2.65 34.57 13.39
C GLU A 736 -1.70 35.23 12.37
N VAL A 737 -2.00 36.47 11.93
CA VAL A 737 -1.15 37.22 11.01
C VAL A 737 0.25 37.46 11.59
N GLU A 738 0.33 37.84 12.86
CA GLU A 738 1.62 38.06 13.56
C GLU A 738 2.38 36.73 13.70
N THR A 739 1.68 35.65 14.06
CA THR A 739 2.26 34.31 14.20
C THR A 739 2.80 33.80 12.86
N ARG A 740 2.04 34.00 11.77
CA ARG A 740 2.46 33.63 10.42
C ARG A 740 3.68 34.39 9.96
N GLN A 741 3.76 35.69 10.23
CA GLN A 741 4.94 36.49 9.92
C GLN A 741 6.15 36.09 10.77
N ARG A 742 5.95 35.80 12.06
CA ARG A 742 7.02 35.42 12.98
C ARG A 742 7.62 34.05 12.67
N TYR A 743 6.77 33.07 12.35
CA TYR A 743 7.17 31.66 12.13
C TYR A 743 7.18 31.26 10.65
N ASN A 744 7.05 32.22 9.73
CA ASN A 744 7.01 31.99 8.27
C ASN A 744 6.00 30.91 7.83
N LEU A 745 4.82 30.90 8.45
CA LEU A 745 3.79 29.90 8.20
C LEU A 745 2.97 30.24 6.93
N PRO A 746 2.60 29.24 6.10
CA PRO A 746 1.91 29.47 4.84
C PRO A 746 0.50 30.05 5.03
N ARG A 747 0.03 30.83 4.05
CA ARG A 747 -1.38 31.26 3.98
C ARG A 747 -2.24 30.11 3.45
N ILE A 748 -3.01 29.47 4.32
CA ILE A 748 -3.97 28.44 3.89
C ILE A 748 -5.26 29.11 3.44
N SER A 749 -5.79 28.69 2.30
CA SER A 749 -7.07 29.18 1.76
C SER A 749 -7.77 28.12 0.92
N GLY A 750 -9.09 28.23 0.76
CA GLY A 750 -9.88 27.30 -0.03
C GLY A 750 -11.33 27.24 0.45
N LEU A 751 -12.17 26.41 -0.18
CA LEU A 751 -13.54 26.19 0.28
C LEU A 751 -13.63 25.70 1.73
N MET A 752 -12.65 24.90 2.18
CA MET A 752 -12.56 24.41 3.55
C MET A 752 -11.94 25.41 4.52
N ARG A 753 -11.58 26.61 4.05
CA ARG A 753 -11.10 27.76 4.81
C ARG A 753 -11.39 29.08 4.06
N PRO A 754 -12.67 29.45 3.88
CA PRO A 754 -13.08 30.46 2.89
C PRO A 754 -12.71 31.88 3.31
N PHE A 755 -12.64 32.17 4.61
CA PHE A 755 -12.34 33.49 5.15
C PHE A 755 -11.11 33.44 6.08
N PRO A 756 -9.90 33.24 5.54
CA PRO A 756 -8.71 33.04 6.37
C PRO A 756 -8.36 34.27 7.22
N ASP A 757 -8.79 35.47 6.82
CA ASP A 757 -8.48 36.73 7.50
C ASP A 757 -9.67 37.30 8.32
N GLN A 758 -10.82 36.62 8.33
CA GLN A 758 -12.00 37.02 9.12
C GLN A 758 -12.16 36.12 10.34
N SER A 759 -12.67 36.66 11.45
CA SER A 759 -12.99 35.88 12.65
C SER A 759 -13.97 34.76 12.32
N SER A 760 -13.68 33.55 12.78
CA SER A 760 -14.53 32.37 12.65
C SER A 760 -15.75 32.46 13.57
N ALA A 761 -16.79 31.70 13.22
CA ALA A 761 -17.92 31.44 14.11
C ALA A 761 -17.56 30.38 15.17
N SER A 762 -18.10 30.50 16.38
CA SER A 762 -17.94 29.47 17.42
C SER A 762 -18.46 28.11 16.95
N PHE A 763 -17.72 27.03 17.23
CA PHE A 763 -18.14 25.66 16.91
C PHE A 763 -19.51 25.29 17.53
N THR A 764 -19.88 25.94 18.64
CA THR A 764 -21.14 25.72 19.37
C THR A 764 -22.36 26.29 18.66
N ASN A 765 -22.17 27.18 17.69
CA ASN A 765 -23.29 27.83 17.00
C ASN A 765 -23.92 26.87 15.99
N THR A 766 -25.25 26.93 15.92
CA THR A 766 -26.04 26.20 14.93
C THR A 766 -26.10 26.99 13.62
N LEU A 767 -26.33 26.30 12.50
CA LEU A 767 -26.54 26.93 11.21
C LEU A 767 -27.78 27.83 11.28
N THR A 768 -27.63 29.08 10.87
CA THR A 768 -28.74 30.01 10.70
C THR A 768 -29.25 29.98 9.26
N MET A 769 -30.45 30.50 9.00
CA MET A 769 -30.98 30.59 7.64
C MET A 769 -30.09 31.45 6.72
N ASN A 770 -29.37 32.41 7.27
CA ASN A 770 -28.44 33.25 6.53
C ASN A 770 -27.18 32.50 6.08
N ASP A 771 -26.84 31.36 6.71
CA ASP A 771 -25.69 30.53 6.34
C ASP A 771 -26.01 29.58 5.17
N VAL A 772 -27.28 29.53 4.76
CA VAL A 772 -27.77 28.68 3.66
C VAL A 772 -27.72 29.45 2.35
N ASN A 773 -26.74 29.15 1.49
CA ASN A 773 -26.57 29.80 0.20
C ASN A 773 -26.56 31.34 0.28
N SER A 774 -25.93 31.91 1.30
CA SER A 774 -25.80 33.37 1.44
C SER A 774 -25.20 33.97 0.17
N GLU A 775 -25.85 34.99 -0.41
CA GLU A 775 -25.37 35.59 -1.66
C GLU A 775 -23.97 36.21 -1.50
N THR A 776 -23.68 36.78 -0.33
CA THR A 776 -22.37 37.36 -0.02
C THR A 776 -21.27 36.29 0.03
N TYR A 777 -21.49 35.21 0.78
CA TYR A 777 -20.55 34.09 0.85
C TYR A 777 -20.41 33.39 -0.50
N ARG A 778 -21.51 33.20 -1.22
CA ARG A 778 -21.56 32.56 -2.54
C ARG A 778 -20.70 33.30 -3.54
N GLN A 779 -20.91 34.61 -3.72
CA GLN A 779 -20.13 35.42 -4.66
C GLN A 779 -18.64 35.48 -4.28
N GLN A 780 -18.32 35.61 -2.99
CA GLN A 780 -16.93 35.61 -2.55
C GLN A 780 -16.23 34.27 -2.82
N ILE A 781 -16.91 33.15 -2.55
CA ILE A 781 -16.38 31.81 -2.79
C ILE A 781 -16.21 31.55 -4.28
N ILE A 782 -17.19 31.93 -5.11
CA ILE A 782 -17.11 31.80 -6.57
C ILE A 782 -15.90 32.59 -7.09
N ASN A 783 -15.79 33.86 -6.73
CA ASN A 783 -14.73 34.74 -7.24
C ASN A 783 -13.33 34.34 -6.77
N SER A 784 -13.22 33.74 -5.58
CA SER A 784 -11.92 33.39 -4.99
C SER A 784 -11.49 31.96 -5.32
N TYR A 785 -12.40 30.99 -5.26
CA TYR A 785 -12.05 29.56 -5.19
C TYR A 785 -12.51 28.74 -6.40
N ARG A 786 -13.39 29.25 -7.26
CA ARG A 786 -13.82 28.52 -8.47
C ARG A 786 -12.70 28.49 -9.50
N VAL A 787 -12.45 27.31 -10.06
CA VAL A 787 -11.47 27.14 -11.14
C VAL A 787 -12.06 27.68 -12.44
N GLN A 788 -11.29 28.48 -13.17
CA GLN A 788 -11.71 29.11 -14.42
C GLN A 788 -12.11 28.05 -15.47
N GLY A 789 -13.18 28.32 -16.23
CA GLY A 789 -13.71 27.40 -17.24
C GLY A 789 -14.44 26.17 -16.67
N SER A 790 -14.67 26.12 -15.35
CA SER A 790 -15.50 25.08 -14.72
C SER A 790 -16.90 25.61 -14.40
N GLY A 791 -17.94 24.78 -14.49
CA GLY A 791 -19.35 25.08 -14.14
C GLY A 791 -20.33 24.91 -15.31
N GLU A 792 -21.55 25.45 -15.18
CA GLU A 792 -22.59 25.28 -16.20
C GLU A 792 -22.39 26.16 -17.44
N PRO A 793 -22.84 25.71 -18.63
CA PRO A 793 -22.85 26.55 -19.83
C PRO A 793 -23.54 27.89 -19.58
N GLY A 794 -22.87 29.01 -19.88
CA GLY A 794 -23.38 30.37 -19.62
C GLY A 794 -23.11 30.92 -18.22
N SER A 795 -22.52 30.13 -17.31
CA SER A 795 -22.01 30.60 -16.01
C SER A 795 -20.53 31.03 -16.06
N GLU A 796 -19.97 31.12 -17.27
CA GLU A 796 -18.67 31.72 -17.56
C GLU A 796 -18.74 33.22 -17.32
N GLN A 797 -18.71 33.63 -16.06
CA GLN A 797 -18.35 35.00 -15.74
C GLN A 797 -16.92 35.21 -16.23
N ALA A 798 -16.71 36.28 -17.00
CA ALA A 798 -15.39 36.83 -17.20
C ALA A 798 -14.85 37.21 -15.81
N LEU A 799 -14.13 36.29 -15.17
CA LEU A 799 -13.43 36.53 -13.92
C LEU A 799 -12.37 37.60 -14.20
N SER A 800 -12.77 38.86 -14.12
CA SER A 800 -11.95 40.05 -14.41
C SER A 800 -10.96 40.35 -13.28
N VAL A 801 -10.77 39.41 -12.35
CA VAL A 801 -9.96 39.56 -11.15
C VAL A 801 -9.02 38.38 -11.13
N GLN A 802 -7.72 38.65 -11.19
CA GLN A 802 -6.69 37.67 -10.87
C GLN A 802 -7.11 36.96 -9.58
N THR A 803 -7.27 35.63 -9.62
CA THR A 803 -7.62 34.79 -8.47
C THR A 803 -6.83 35.28 -7.25
N GLN A 804 -7.53 35.88 -6.28
CA GLN A 804 -6.87 36.59 -5.19
C GLN A 804 -5.94 35.61 -4.43
N GLY A 805 -4.67 35.99 -4.29
CA GLY A 805 -3.73 35.29 -3.40
C GLY A 805 -2.95 34.11 -4.01
N GLY A 806 -2.79 34.05 -5.34
CA GLY A 806 -1.90 33.07 -5.98
C GLY A 806 -2.47 31.64 -6.07
N MET A 807 -3.80 31.51 -6.04
CA MET A 807 -4.45 30.21 -6.08
C MET A 807 -4.29 29.49 -7.43
N PRO A 808 -4.26 28.15 -7.43
CA PRO A 808 -4.14 27.36 -8.66
C PRO A 808 -5.33 27.62 -9.58
N THR A 809 -5.04 27.98 -10.83
CA THR A 809 -6.03 28.15 -11.91
C THR A 809 -6.17 26.91 -12.78
N GLU A 810 -5.23 25.96 -12.68
CA GLU A 810 -5.29 24.72 -13.41
C GLU A 810 -6.39 23.81 -12.83
N ASN A 811 -7.27 23.32 -13.70
CA ASN A 811 -8.26 22.33 -13.32
C ASN A 811 -7.58 20.96 -13.27
N MET A 812 -7.41 20.42 -12.07
CA MET A 812 -6.75 19.14 -11.86
C MET A 812 -7.52 17.98 -12.47
N PHE A 813 -8.85 18.11 -12.66
CA PHE A 813 -9.69 17.09 -13.30
C PHE A 813 -9.58 17.08 -14.84
N THR A 814 -9.00 18.12 -15.45
CA THR A 814 -8.73 18.17 -16.89
C THR A 814 -7.27 17.85 -17.16
N THR A 815 -7.00 16.83 -17.97
CA THR A 815 -5.65 16.34 -18.26
C THR A 815 -4.98 17.20 -19.34
N SER A 816 -4.09 18.11 -18.94
CA SER A 816 -3.45 19.12 -19.81
C SER A 816 -2.18 18.62 -20.53
N LYS A 817 -1.60 17.46 -20.19
CA LYS A 817 -0.37 16.96 -20.83
C LYS A 817 -0.68 16.01 -21.99
N ASP A 818 0.03 16.17 -23.12
CA ASP A 818 -0.13 15.33 -24.31
C ASP A 818 0.22 13.85 -24.09
N GLU A 819 1.00 13.52 -23.05
CA GLU A 819 1.24 12.14 -22.62
C GLU A 819 0.01 11.49 -21.94
N ASP A 820 -0.87 12.32 -21.37
CA ASP A 820 -2.01 11.93 -20.54
C ASP A 820 -3.34 11.82 -21.33
N LYS A 821 -3.41 12.41 -22.53
CA LYS A 821 -4.58 12.28 -23.45
C LYS A 821 -4.85 10.85 -23.93
N LYS A 822 -3.93 9.91 -23.70
CA LYS A 822 -4.04 8.51 -24.16
C LYS A 822 -5.11 7.69 -23.45
N PHE A 823 -5.67 8.19 -22.34
CA PHE A 823 -6.69 7.49 -21.56
C PHE A 823 -8.04 8.23 -21.49
N GLU A 824 -8.22 9.30 -22.26
CA GLU A 824 -9.54 9.87 -22.52
C GLU A 824 -10.37 8.89 -23.36
N VAL A 825 -11.02 7.93 -22.69
CA VAL A 825 -12.23 7.33 -23.23
C VAL A 825 -13.34 8.34 -23.01
N SER A 826 -13.39 9.33 -23.90
CA SER A 826 -14.51 10.23 -24.17
C SER A 826 -15.39 10.54 -22.95
N MET A 827 -14.93 11.46 -22.08
CA MET A 827 -15.82 12.19 -21.16
C MET A 827 -16.42 13.44 -21.81
N THR A 828 -16.50 13.49 -23.13
CA THR A 828 -17.32 14.45 -23.84
C THR A 828 -18.70 13.84 -24.05
N CYS A 829 -19.65 14.17 -23.17
CA CYS A 829 -21.04 14.26 -23.60
C CYS A 829 -21.15 15.55 -24.43
N SER A 830 -21.24 15.39 -25.75
CA SER A 830 -21.96 16.34 -26.61
C SER A 830 -23.45 16.27 -26.29
#